data_AF-A0A8J6E265-F1
#
_entry.id   AF-A0A8J6E265-F1
#
_cell.length_a   1.000
_cell.length_b   1.000
_cell.length_c   1.000
_cell.angle_alpha   90.00
_cell.angle_beta   90.00
_cell.angle_gamma   90.00
#
_symmetry.space_group_name_H-M   'P 1'
#
loop_
_entity.id
_entity.type
_entity.pdbx_description
1 polymer ?
#
loop_
_entity_poly.entity_id
_entity_poly.type
_entity_poly.pdbx_seq_one_letter_code
_entity_poly.pdbx_strand_id
1 'polypeptide(L)'
;MSGEDKAPELSIETRAIEQLEKDFNNVIAELVGDDSLEHFRKEYEKMHRALKKSHENEKRLISRIKTLGGEIASNASKVKSALKISQDDWNAISSLKKEIEQAYSMLDASREKEARSRETVQHLKAEIANLTKLVEQGAGINLGQENTVAELMKQKDELIQQRDSKVKQIMELRQELSNYLERVRELEDEKVPLEAQIKTLKDLVTRQEQELKSEQWRKEVLDKDMADLRKRLELRQEEIEEKKDTIRSNADAAHSMKMELQRLENDIHSREVELKGKEDTVHEFHVQVNQLNERNSTLEAELAARENELKEKDQQIRLAKQETSRVNKELATTKLLIQRAEKDKADLEKRREALRSDVVGLERDLKMTTRDADKQKQQADVLARERELLNKNVRQADAATSKQAELVKIAENQAANLDQEISAYKNEAQKQRKMIFVLEQERELNNKKATEANQKYLQALEEVKVRENTIQDLQKKIAEAEKKLKQQQTLYEAVRADRNLYSKNLIESQDEVSEMKRKFKIMNHQIEQLKEEIKAKDSALVQEYYERKKAEKERDSFKAEIGRIQRQIQEAEQTIAAQKAEMAKLNLIINEADNERGRQQKEFEQVISERDILGTQLIRRNDELALLYEKIKIQQSTLAKGEAQYRERVEDIRLLKIKLASVMRELNVYSKAANQIDGYKTEVIRIQKELLEERAKVKAMSEELQNPMNVHRWRKLEGSDPAVYEMIQKIHTLQKRLLKKTEEVAEKELIIDEREKAFTELQKLLARQPGPEVVEQLSIYQTNLREKNKQLKSMASELTMYQTQVAEYKYEIAKLTKESHDIKKKYFEQKRKEQSAARRTMDEGYVVQQDPAQPKFVGGGFKLETTVRSKEVEL
;
A
#
# COMPACT_ATOMS: atom_id res chain seq x y z
N MET A 1 -18.32 -38.76 32.72
CA MET A 1 -18.71 -39.26 31.38
C MET A 1 -17.50 -39.17 30.48
N SER A 2 -17.02 -40.30 29.97
CA SER A 2 -15.87 -40.42 29.08
C SER A 2 -16.37 -40.84 27.70
N GLY A 3 -16.61 -39.85 26.83
CA GLY A 3 -16.80 -40.10 25.40
C GLY A 3 -15.44 -40.11 24.71
N GLU A 4 -14.90 -41.28 24.44
CA GLU A 4 -13.77 -41.43 23.51
C GLU A 4 -14.30 -41.41 22.08
N ASP A 5 -14.55 -40.22 21.55
CA ASP A 5 -14.82 -40.04 20.12
C ASP A 5 -13.56 -40.40 19.33
N LYS A 6 -13.49 -41.66 18.89
CA LYS A 6 -12.49 -42.13 17.93
C LYS A 6 -12.68 -41.40 16.61
N ALA A 7 -11.92 -40.34 16.40
CA ALA A 7 -11.81 -39.70 15.09
C ALA A 7 -11.45 -40.76 14.03
N PRO A 8 -12.17 -40.83 12.90
CA PRO A 8 -11.93 -41.86 11.89
C PRO A 8 -10.54 -41.69 11.26
N GLU A 9 -9.93 -42.81 10.85
CA GLU A 9 -8.63 -42.83 10.16
C GLU A 9 -8.74 -42.30 8.73
N LEU A 10 -8.90 -40.98 8.62
CA LEU A 10 -8.83 -40.21 7.39
C LEU A 10 -7.37 -40.04 6.94
N SER A 11 -6.76 -41.16 6.53
CA SER A 11 -5.49 -41.18 5.81
C SER A 11 -5.52 -42.30 4.77
N ILE A 12 -5.19 -41.98 3.52
CA ILE A 12 -4.85 -43.02 2.54
C ILE A 12 -3.69 -43.84 3.11
N GLU A 13 -3.81 -45.17 3.14
CA GLU A 13 -2.75 -46.03 3.69
C GLU A 13 -1.41 -45.73 2.99
N THR A 14 -0.37 -45.40 3.76
CA THR A 14 0.96 -45.10 3.21
C THR A 14 1.46 -46.23 2.30
N ARG A 15 1.11 -47.49 2.63
CA ARG A 15 1.39 -48.69 1.82
C ARG A 15 0.78 -48.64 0.42
N ALA A 16 -0.44 -48.12 0.28
CA ALA A 16 -1.10 -48.01 -1.02
C ALA A 16 -0.37 -47.00 -1.92
N ILE A 17 0.15 -45.91 -1.34
CA ILE A 17 0.92 -44.91 -2.07
C ILE A 17 2.34 -45.41 -2.37
N GLU A 18 3.00 -46.10 -1.44
CA GLU A 18 4.28 -46.80 -1.68
C GLU A 18 4.17 -47.87 -2.78
N GLN A 19 2.99 -48.47 -2.97
CA GLN A 19 2.71 -49.37 -4.08
C GLN A 19 2.50 -48.60 -5.39
N LEU A 20 1.68 -47.54 -5.38
CA LEU A 20 1.49 -46.67 -6.54
C LEU A 20 2.80 -46.03 -7.04
N GLU A 21 3.75 -45.69 -6.16
CA GLU A 21 5.07 -45.20 -6.59
C GLU A 21 5.88 -46.30 -7.30
N LYS A 22 5.77 -47.58 -6.90
CA LYS A 22 6.43 -48.69 -7.62
C LYS A 22 5.78 -48.93 -8.97
N ASP A 23 4.44 -48.99 -9.00
CA ASP A 23 3.69 -49.24 -10.23
C ASP A 23 3.88 -48.10 -11.23
N PHE A 24 3.97 -46.85 -10.76
CA PHE A 24 4.39 -45.69 -11.56
C PHE A 24 5.79 -45.87 -12.15
N ASN A 25 6.79 -46.23 -11.34
CA ASN A 25 8.17 -46.40 -11.82
C ASN A 25 8.30 -47.55 -12.83
N ASN A 26 7.55 -48.64 -12.67
CA ASN A 26 7.49 -49.75 -13.63
C ASN A 26 6.92 -49.27 -14.98
N VAL A 27 5.77 -48.58 -14.96
CA VAL A 27 5.14 -48.04 -16.18
C VAL A 27 6.02 -47.00 -16.87
N ILE A 28 6.74 -46.15 -16.13
CA ILE A 28 7.72 -45.22 -16.72
C ILE A 28 8.88 -45.99 -17.38
N ALA A 29 9.38 -47.07 -16.77
CA ALA A 29 10.46 -47.87 -17.35
C ALA A 29 10.04 -48.57 -18.66
N GLU A 30 8.78 -49.03 -18.76
CA GLU A 30 8.21 -49.58 -20.00
C GLU A 30 8.02 -48.50 -21.08
N LEU A 31 7.61 -47.29 -20.70
CA LEU A 31 7.37 -46.16 -21.62
C LEU A 31 8.65 -45.49 -22.17
N VAL A 32 9.84 -45.80 -21.64
CA VAL A 32 11.11 -45.19 -22.08
C VAL A 32 11.63 -45.76 -23.41
N GLY A 33 11.00 -46.81 -23.94
CA GLY A 33 11.40 -47.47 -25.20
C GLY A 33 10.65 -47.06 -26.47
N ASP A 34 9.59 -46.24 -26.39
CA ASP A 34 8.71 -45.92 -27.53
C ASP A 34 8.46 -44.41 -27.67
N ASP A 35 9.09 -43.80 -28.69
CA ASP A 35 8.96 -42.37 -29.00
C ASP A 35 7.51 -41.92 -29.27
N SER A 36 6.61 -42.83 -29.67
CA SER A 36 5.20 -42.50 -29.91
C SER A 36 4.42 -42.25 -28.62
N LEU A 37 4.90 -42.76 -27.48
CA LEU A 37 4.23 -42.69 -26.17
C LEU A 37 4.81 -41.62 -25.24
N GLU A 38 5.88 -40.94 -25.64
CA GLU A 38 6.57 -39.90 -24.85
C GLU A 38 5.65 -38.71 -24.47
N HIS A 39 4.57 -38.44 -25.21
CA HIS A 39 3.54 -37.47 -24.79
C HIS A 39 2.67 -38.01 -23.64
N PHE A 40 2.20 -39.25 -23.73
CA PHE A 40 1.45 -39.91 -22.66
C PHE A 40 2.30 -40.03 -21.38
N ARG A 41 3.57 -40.40 -21.53
CA ARG A 41 4.56 -40.44 -20.43
C ARG A 41 4.65 -39.09 -19.70
N LYS A 42 4.72 -37.98 -20.42
CA LYS A 42 4.77 -36.62 -19.83
C LYS A 42 3.51 -36.24 -19.07
N GLU A 43 2.31 -36.62 -19.53
CA GLU A 43 1.07 -36.40 -18.76
C GLU A 43 0.96 -37.34 -17.55
N TYR A 44 1.41 -38.59 -17.67
CA TYR A 44 1.47 -39.54 -16.54
C TYR A 44 2.44 -39.06 -15.44
N GLU A 45 3.63 -38.57 -15.80
CA GLU A 45 4.58 -37.94 -14.87
C GLU A 45 4.01 -36.68 -14.18
N LYS A 46 3.15 -35.90 -14.86
CA LYS A 46 2.45 -34.75 -14.25
C LYS A 46 1.39 -35.21 -13.25
N MET A 47 0.58 -36.20 -13.60
CA MET A 47 -0.46 -36.76 -12.72
C MET A 47 0.14 -37.37 -11.44
N HIS A 48 1.24 -38.12 -11.56
CA HIS A 48 1.96 -38.64 -10.39
C HIS A 48 2.55 -37.53 -9.51
N ARG A 49 3.14 -36.49 -10.12
CA ARG A 49 3.61 -35.30 -9.37
C ARG A 49 2.48 -34.56 -8.65
N ALA A 50 1.29 -34.48 -9.25
CA ALA A 50 0.10 -33.90 -8.61
C ALA A 50 -0.39 -34.75 -7.43
N LEU A 51 -0.48 -36.08 -7.60
CA LEU A 51 -0.87 -37.04 -6.56
C LEU A 51 0.09 -36.97 -5.35
N LYS A 52 1.41 -37.02 -5.59
CA LYS A 52 2.43 -36.94 -4.55
C LYS A 52 2.35 -35.63 -3.76
N LYS A 53 2.19 -34.49 -4.46
CA LYS A 53 1.98 -33.18 -3.85
C LYS A 53 0.69 -33.11 -3.03
N SER A 54 -0.37 -33.79 -3.47
CA SER A 54 -1.63 -33.90 -2.73
C SER A 54 -1.44 -34.66 -1.41
N HIS A 55 -0.79 -35.83 -1.45
CA HIS A 55 -0.54 -36.63 -0.24
C HIS A 55 0.45 -35.95 0.73
N GLU A 56 1.46 -35.23 0.24
CA GLU A 56 2.31 -34.43 1.12
C GLU A 56 1.53 -33.33 1.86
N ASN A 57 0.53 -32.72 1.21
CA ASN A 57 -0.36 -31.75 1.86
C ASN A 57 -1.33 -32.43 2.84
N GLU A 58 -1.92 -33.57 2.49
CA GLU A 58 -2.75 -34.42 3.36
C GLU A 58 -1.98 -34.78 4.65
N LYS A 59 -0.75 -35.28 4.51
CA LYS A 59 0.14 -35.65 5.62
C LYS A 59 0.49 -34.46 6.53
N ARG A 60 0.68 -33.27 5.96
CA ARG A 60 0.85 -32.00 6.73
C ARG A 60 -0.43 -31.60 7.47
N LEU A 61 -1.59 -31.73 6.84
CA LEU A 61 -2.89 -31.42 7.44
C LEU A 61 -3.21 -32.39 8.60
N ILE A 62 -3.03 -33.70 8.41
CA ILE A 62 -3.20 -34.71 9.47
C ILE A 62 -2.26 -34.44 10.64
N SER A 63 -0.99 -34.08 10.37
CA SER A 63 -0.04 -33.67 11.41
C SER A 63 -0.54 -32.44 12.17
N ARG A 64 -1.01 -31.40 11.46
CA ARG A 64 -1.53 -30.18 12.10
C ARG A 64 -2.79 -30.46 12.92
N ILE A 65 -3.70 -31.30 12.44
CA ILE A 65 -4.90 -31.75 13.18
C ILE A 65 -4.48 -32.47 14.47
N LYS A 66 -3.48 -33.36 14.42
CA LYS A 66 -2.94 -34.04 15.61
C LYS A 66 -2.32 -33.04 16.61
N THR A 67 -1.58 -32.02 16.14
CA THR A 67 -1.07 -30.97 17.04
C THR A 67 -2.19 -30.14 17.66
N LEU A 68 -3.19 -29.72 16.87
CA LEU A 68 -4.31 -28.92 17.35
C LEU A 68 -5.19 -29.71 18.33
N GLY A 69 -5.40 -31.01 18.11
CA GLY A 69 -6.07 -31.89 19.06
C GLY A 69 -5.33 -31.98 20.40
N GLY A 70 -3.99 -32.05 20.38
CA GLY A 70 -3.16 -31.99 21.58
C GLY A 70 -3.21 -30.63 22.30
N GLU A 71 -3.17 -29.53 21.54
CA GLU A 71 -3.35 -28.16 22.06
C GLU A 71 -4.73 -27.97 22.71
N ILE A 72 -5.81 -28.48 22.07
CA ILE A 72 -7.18 -28.46 22.59
C ILE A 72 -7.29 -29.30 23.88
N ALA A 73 -6.75 -30.52 23.90
CA ALA A 73 -6.77 -31.36 25.10
C ALA A 73 -5.98 -30.74 26.26
N SER A 74 -4.82 -30.12 25.97
CA SER A 74 -4.04 -29.36 26.94
C SER A 74 -4.79 -28.14 27.49
N ASN A 75 -5.49 -27.40 26.63
CA ASN A 75 -6.25 -26.22 27.08
C ASN A 75 -7.52 -26.61 27.84
N ALA A 76 -8.20 -27.71 27.45
CA ALA A 76 -9.32 -28.27 28.21
C ALA A 76 -8.89 -28.70 29.63
N SER A 77 -7.70 -29.28 29.80
CA SER A 77 -7.19 -29.63 31.14
C SER A 77 -6.86 -28.38 31.96
N LYS A 78 -6.25 -27.35 31.37
CA LYS A 78 -5.99 -26.05 32.03
C LYS A 78 -7.28 -25.36 32.49
N VAL A 79 -8.29 -25.30 31.61
CA VAL A 79 -9.61 -24.72 31.94
C VAL A 79 -10.28 -25.49 33.08
N LYS A 80 -10.22 -26.82 33.08
CA LYS A 80 -10.74 -27.67 34.17
C LYS A 80 -10.03 -27.41 35.50
N SER A 81 -8.70 -27.21 35.48
CA SER A 81 -7.94 -26.83 36.68
C SER A 81 -8.28 -25.43 37.17
N ALA A 82 -8.41 -24.44 36.27
CA ALA A 82 -8.78 -23.07 36.62
C ALA A 82 -10.20 -22.98 37.22
N LEU A 83 -11.16 -23.72 36.65
CA LEU A 83 -12.51 -23.86 37.22
C LEU A 83 -12.49 -24.46 38.62
N LYS A 84 -11.62 -25.44 38.88
CA LYS A 84 -11.48 -26.02 40.23
C LYS A 84 -10.91 -24.99 41.21
N ILE A 85 -9.84 -24.28 40.85
CA ILE A 85 -9.25 -23.23 41.69
C ILE A 85 -10.31 -22.17 42.02
N SER A 86 -11.04 -21.68 41.01
CA SER A 86 -12.13 -20.71 41.22
C SER A 86 -13.28 -21.22 42.11
N GLN A 87 -13.47 -22.54 42.22
CA GLN A 87 -14.47 -23.16 43.11
C GLN A 87 -13.92 -23.31 44.54
N ASP A 88 -12.64 -23.67 44.68
CA ASP A 88 -11.94 -23.73 45.96
C ASP A 88 -11.80 -22.31 46.58
N ASP A 89 -11.51 -21.28 45.77
CA ASP A 89 -11.52 -19.86 46.16
C ASP A 89 -12.91 -19.40 46.64
N TRP A 90 -13.98 -19.80 45.95
CA TRP A 90 -15.35 -19.45 46.35
C TRP A 90 -15.70 -20.03 47.73
N ASN A 91 -15.26 -21.25 48.02
CA ASN A 91 -15.41 -21.87 49.34
C ASN A 91 -14.62 -21.10 50.42
N ALA A 92 -13.39 -20.69 50.14
CA ALA A 92 -12.56 -19.91 51.07
C ALA A 92 -13.14 -18.50 51.35
N ILE A 93 -13.69 -17.83 50.32
CA ILE A 93 -14.41 -16.56 50.49
C ILE A 93 -15.68 -16.76 51.35
N SER A 94 -16.35 -17.91 51.24
CA SER A 94 -17.52 -18.25 52.04
C SER A 94 -17.18 -18.48 53.52
N SER A 95 -16.07 -19.16 53.84
CA SER A 95 -15.62 -19.32 55.23
C SER A 95 -15.16 -18.00 55.85
N LEU A 96 -14.36 -17.21 55.12
CA LEU A 96 -13.88 -15.90 55.60
C LEU A 96 -15.03 -14.92 55.88
N LYS A 97 -16.09 -14.91 55.07
CA LYS A 97 -17.31 -14.12 55.35
C LYS A 97 -17.98 -14.54 56.66
N LYS A 98 -18.05 -15.83 56.93
CA LYS A 98 -18.65 -16.38 58.15
C LYS A 98 -17.82 -16.07 59.40
N GLU A 99 -16.50 -16.09 59.29
CA GLU A 99 -15.58 -15.65 60.35
C GLU A 99 -15.73 -14.14 60.63
N ILE A 100 -15.91 -13.32 59.59
CA ILE A 100 -16.19 -11.88 59.73
C ILE A 100 -17.53 -11.62 60.43
N GLU A 101 -18.61 -12.34 60.09
CA GLU A 101 -19.90 -12.24 60.80
C GLU A 101 -19.78 -12.63 62.28
N GLN A 102 -19.00 -13.67 62.59
CA GLN A 102 -18.69 -14.06 63.97
C GLN A 102 -17.88 -12.99 64.71
N ALA A 103 -16.90 -12.36 64.06
CA ALA A 103 -16.12 -11.27 64.62
C ALA A 103 -16.98 -10.03 64.94
N TYR A 104 -17.91 -9.65 64.06
CA TYR A 104 -18.87 -8.57 64.34
C TYR A 104 -19.81 -8.93 65.50
N SER A 105 -20.36 -10.15 65.53
CA SER A 105 -21.20 -10.62 66.64
C SER A 105 -20.47 -10.59 68.00
N MET A 106 -19.19 -10.98 68.03
CA MET A 106 -18.36 -10.88 69.23
C MET A 106 -18.05 -9.42 69.63
N LEU A 107 -17.86 -8.52 68.66
CA LEU A 107 -17.64 -7.10 68.93
C LEU A 107 -18.86 -6.43 69.55
N ASP A 108 -20.06 -6.70 69.04
CA ASP A 108 -21.29 -6.11 69.56
C ASP A 108 -21.67 -6.73 70.92
N ALA A 109 -21.46 -8.03 71.13
CA ALA A 109 -21.57 -8.66 72.45
C ALA A 109 -20.54 -8.12 73.48
N SER A 110 -19.38 -7.62 73.02
CA SER A 110 -18.40 -6.94 73.86
C SER A 110 -18.87 -5.53 74.23
N ARG A 111 -19.39 -4.76 73.26
CA ARG A 111 -19.98 -3.43 73.48
C ARG A 111 -21.17 -3.46 74.43
N GLU A 112 -22.04 -4.47 74.33
CA GLU A 112 -23.17 -4.62 75.24
C GLU A 112 -22.71 -4.92 76.68
N LYS A 113 -21.67 -5.73 76.85
CA LYS A 113 -21.02 -5.95 78.16
C LYS A 113 -20.39 -4.66 78.69
N GLU A 114 -19.77 -3.85 77.83
CA GLU A 114 -19.20 -2.57 78.23
C GLU A 114 -20.29 -1.58 78.70
N ALA A 115 -21.42 -1.51 77.99
CA ALA A 115 -22.57 -0.68 78.37
C ALA A 115 -23.10 -1.05 79.76
N ARG A 116 -23.40 -2.34 79.99
CA ARG A 116 -23.84 -2.85 81.31
C ARG A 116 -22.78 -2.62 82.41
N SER A 117 -21.50 -2.62 82.06
CA SER A 117 -20.39 -2.33 82.99
C SER A 117 -20.31 -0.83 83.34
N ARG A 118 -20.72 0.07 82.44
CA ARG A 118 -20.82 1.51 82.74
C ARG A 118 -22.03 1.81 83.63
N GLU A 119 -23.16 1.14 83.42
CA GLU A 119 -24.37 1.26 84.25
C GLU A 119 -24.13 0.79 85.69
N THR A 120 -23.49 -0.37 85.88
CA THR A 120 -23.14 -0.87 87.23
C THR A 120 -22.14 0.05 87.95
N VAL A 121 -21.16 0.64 87.25
CA VAL A 121 -20.26 1.65 87.80
C VAL A 121 -20.99 2.96 88.17
N GLN A 122 -22.06 3.34 87.46
CA GLN A 122 -22.90 4.47 87.87
C GLN A 122 -23.74 4.14 89.11
N HIS A 123 -24.33 2.94 89.20
CA HIS A 123 -25.07 2.48 90.39
C HIS A 123 -24.20 2.51 91.65
N LEU A 124 -23.01 1.88 91.58
CA LEU A 124 -22.07 1.83 92.71
C LEU A 124 -21.61 3.23 93.15
N LYS A 125 -21.49 4.19 92.23
CA LYS A 125 -21.17 5.59 92.59
C LYS A 125 -22.32 6.29 93.33
N ALA A 126 -23.58 6.03 92.96
CA ALA A 126 -24.74 6.54 93.69
C ALA A 126 -24.87 5.87 95.07
N GLU A 127 -24.56 4.59 95.17
CA GLU A 127 -24.59 3.81 96.41
C GLU A 127 -23.51 4.26 97.41
N ILE A 128 -22.29 4.51 96.95
CA ILE A 128 -21.21 5.13 97.74
C ILE A 128 -21.61 6.53 98.23
N ALA A 129 -22.27 7.34 97.38
CA ALA A 129 -22.74 8.67 97.78
C ALA A 129 -23.82 8.60 98.87
N ASN A 130 -24.70 7.59 98.84
CA ASN A 130 -25.70 7.34 99.88
C ASN A 130 -25.07 6.83 101.19
N LEU A 131 -24.08 5.92 101.11
CA LEU A 131 -23.40 5.38 102.30
C LEU A 131 -22.54 6.42 103.01
N THR A 132 -21.82 7.28 102.26
CA THR A 132 -21.08 8.43 102.83
C THR A 132 -22.01 9.31 103.69
N LYS A 133 -23.21 9.57 103.18
CA LYS A 133 -24.25 10.38 103.84
C LYS A 133 -24.84 9.75 105.11
N LEU A 134 -24.67 8.45 105.29
CA LEU A 134 -25.16 7.68 106.44
C LEU A 134 -24.09 7.60 107.54
N VAL A 135 -22.80 7.63 107.18
CA VAL A 135 -21.67 7.74 108.12
C VAL A 135 -21.57 9.12 108.78
N GLU A 136 -22.10 10.17 108.14
CA GLU A 136 -22.21 11.52 108.73
C GLU A 136 -23.25 11.63 109.87
N GLN A 137 -24.00 10.56 110.20
CA GLN A 137 -25.08 10.59 111.20
C GLN A 137 -25.04 9.40 112.20
N GLY A 138 -24.15 9.45 113.20
CA GLY A 138 -24.36 8.70 114.46
C GLY A 138 -23.10 8.34 115.24
N ALA A 139 -23.06 8.71 116.54
CA ALA A 139 -22.05 8.25 117.49
C ALA A 139 -22.59 8.20 118.94
N GLY A 140 -22.20 7.16 119.71
CA GLY A 140 -22.51 6.97 121.14
C GLY A 140 -23.39 5.73 121.45
N ILE A 141 -23.45 5.20 122.67
CA ILE A 141 -22.81 5.60 123.95
C ILE A 141 -22.92 4.43 124.98
N ASN A 142 -21.88 4.20 125.82
CA ASN A 142 -21.78 3.69 127.23
C ASN A 142 -22.78 2.64 127.85
N LEU A 143 -22.67 2.16 129.11
CA LEU A 143 -21.57 1.71 130.02
C LEU A 143 -22.20 1.32 131.40
N GLY A 144 -21.60 0.37 132.15
CA GLY A 144 -21.91 0.10 133.59
C GLY A 144 -22.95 -1.00 133.86
N GLN A 145 -23.15 -1.53 135.08
CA GLN A 145 -22.58 -1.29 136.42
C GLN A 145 -22.37 -2.67 137.13
N GLU A 146 -21.30 -2.94 137.89
CA GLU A 146 -20.95 -2.43 139.25
C GLU A 146 -21.79 -2.95 140.45
N ASN A 147 -22.09 -4.26 140.50
CA ASN A 147 -22.40 -4.97 141.76
C ASN A 147 -21.17 -5.22 142.68
N THR A 148 -20.06 -4.54 142.38
CA THR A 148 -19.11 -3.99 143.37
C THR A 148 -18.52 -4.97 144.41
N VAL A 149 -18.32 -4.52 145.66
CA VAL A 149 -16.94 -4.44 146.21
C VAL A 149 -16.26 -5.79 146.49
N ALA A 150 -17.00 -6.84 146.85
CA ALA A 150 -16.41 -8.13 147.22
C ALA A 150 -16.02 -8.98 146.00
N GLU A 151 -16.95 -9.16 145.04
CA GLU A 151 -16.65 -9.75 143.75
C GLU A 151 -15.60 -8.89 143.04
N LEU A 152 -15.76 -7.56 143.07
CA LEU A 152 -14.75 -6.60 142.59
C LEU A 152 -13.42 -6.61 143.36
N MET A 153 -13.21 -7.34 144.46
CA MET A 153 -11.86 -7.48 145.02
C MET A 153 -11.11 -8.64 144.37
N LYS A 154 -11.77 -9.79 144.20
CA LYS A 154 -11.21 -10.94 143.50
C LYS A 154 -11.13 -10.68 141.99
N GLN A 155 -12.20 -10.12 141.41
CA GLN A 155 -12.18 -9.57 140.08
C GLN A 155 -11.27 -8.34 139.97
N LYS A 156 -10.99 -7.54 141.01
CA LYS A 156 -9.91 -6.52 140.90
C LYS A 156 -8.57 -7.18 140.76
N ASP A 157 -8.27 -8.26 141.45
CA ASP A 157 -6.94 -8.87 141.37
C ASP A 157 -6.79 -9.67 140.05
N GLU A 158 -7.85 -10.33 139.57
CA GLU A 158 -7.92 -10.91 138.22
C GLU A 158 -7.96 -9.83 137.12
N LEU A 159 -8.67 -8.72 137.31
CA LEU A 159 -8.65 -7.55 136.43
C LEU A 159 -7.38 -6.72 136.59
N ILE A 160 -6.56 -6.92 137.64
CA ILE A 160 -5.21 -6.36 137.73
C ILE A 160 -4.28 -7.23 136.89
N GLN A 161 -4.38 -8.56 136.92
CA GLN A 161 -3.65 -9.41 135.98
C GLN A 161 -4.12 -9.22 134.53
N GLN A 162 -5.42 -9.06 134.29
CA GLN A 162 -5.95 -8.75 132.96
C GLN A 162 -5.61 -7.30 132.56
N ARG A 163 -5.67 -6.31 133.47
CA ARG A 163 -5.14 -4.95 133.22
C ARG A 163 -3.67 -5.00 132.90
N ASP A 164 -2.85 -5.74 133.63
CA ASP A 164 -1.39 -5.70 133.45
C ASP A 164 -0.94 -6.51 132.23
N SER A 165 -1.64 -7.58 131.87
CA SER A 165 -1.49 -8.23 130.57
C SER A 165 -2.07 -7.39 129.42
N LYS A 166 -3.16 -6.64 129.62
CA LYS A 166 -3.70 -5.69 128.63
C LYS A 166 -2.91 -4.39 128.54
N VAL A 167 -2.21 -3.97 129.60
CA VAL A 167 -1.28 -2.84 129.62
C VAL A 167 0.04 -3.26 129.01
N LYS A 168 0.49 -4.50 129.19
CA LYS A 168 1.54 -5.08 128.34
C LYS A 168 1.12 -5.12 126.88
N GLN A 169 -0.05 -5.69 126.54
CA GLN A 169 -0.54 -5.68 125.15
C GLN A 169 -0.77 -4.27 124.61
N ILE A 170 -1.15 -3.28 125.43
CA ILE A 170 -1.26 -1.87 125.02
C ILE A 170 0.11 -1.21 124.92
N MET A 171 1.12 -1.62 125.69
CA MET A 171 2.51 -1.16 125.52
C MET A 171 3.15 -1.79 124.29
N GLU A 172 2.93 -3.08 124.04
CA GLU A 172 3.33 -3.81 122.85
C GLU A 172 2.65 -3.20 121.61
N LEU A 173 1.33 -3.06 121.60
CA LEU A 173 0.58 -2.39 120.53
C LEU A 173 0.92 -0.89 120.39
N ARG A 174 1.32 -0.19 121.46
CA ARG A 174 1.82 1.21 121.36
C ARG A 174 3.24 1.26 120.83
N GLN A 175 4.09 0.28 121.12
CA GLN A 175 5.42 0.17 120.55
C GLN A 175 5.32 -0.22 119.07
N GLU A 176 4.47 -1.20 118.72
CA GLU A 176 4.14 -1.52 117.33
C GLU A 176 3.53 -0.32 116.61
N LEU A 177 2.55 0.38 117.20
CA LEU A 177 2.00 1.61 116.62
C LEU A 177 3.04 2.71 116.48
N SER A 178 3.98 2.86 117.43
CA SER A 178 5.11 3.79 117.32
C SER A 178 6.03 3.40 116.16
N ASN A 179 6.40 2.12 116.07
CA ASN A 179 7.23 1.59 114.99
C ASN A 179 6.52 1.70 113.62
N TYR A 180 5.20 1.52 113.57
CA TYR A 180 4.39 1.71 112.35
C TYR A 180 4.24 3.18 111.98
N LEU A 181 4.06 4.09 112.95
CA LEU A 181 4.04 5.53 112.70
C LEU A 181 5.42 6.04 112.25
N GLU A 182 6.49 5.54 112.85
CA GLU A 182 7.87 5.82 112.44
C GLU A 182 8.14 5.25 111.03
N ARG A 183 7.71 4.02 110.73
CA ARG A 183 7.84 3.44 109.39
C ARG A 183 6.96 4.13 108.33
N VAL A 184 5.77 4.61 108.70
CA VAL A 184 4.94 5.47 107.82
C VAL A 184 5.68 6.78 107.56
N ARG A 185 6.29 7.38 108.58
CA ARG A 185 7.06 8.62 108.43
C ARG A 185 8.30 8.43 107.55
N GLU A 186 9.05 7.33 107.72
CA GLU A 186 10.14 6.95 106.81
C GLU A 186 9.63 6.82 105.35
N LEU A 187 8.48 6.19 105.14
CA LEU A 187 7.89 6.04 103.81
C LEU A 187 7.33 7.35 103.23
N GLU A 188 6.86 8.28 104.07
CA GLU A 188 6.48 9.64 103.68
C GLU A 188 7.71 10.48 103.32
N ASP A 189 8.79 10.40 104.09
CA ASP A 189 10.07 11.06 103.83
C ASP A 189 10.81 10.46 102.62
N GLU A 190 10.66 9.16 102.33
CA GLU A 190 11.09 8.51 101.06
C GLU A 190 10.20 8.92 99.87
N LYS A 191 8.91 9.16 100.11
CA LYS A 191 7.94 9.56 99.07
C LYS A 191 8.18 10.98 98.56
N VAL A 192 8.58 11.93 99.41
CA VAL A 192 8.88 13.33 99.01
C VAL A 192 9.93 13.45 97.89
N PRO A 193 11.14 12.85 97.98
CA PRO A 193 12.12 12.92 96.90
C PRO A 193 11.71 12.12 95.66
N LEU A 194 10.93 11.04 95.81
CA LEU A 194 10.36 10.31 94.68
C LEU A 194 9.29 11.14 93.94
N GLU A 195 8.42 11.86 94.65
CA GLU A 195 7.47 12.80 94.02
C GLU A 195 8.18 13.99 93.38
N ALA A 196 9.28 14.47 93.96
CA ALA A 196 10.14 15.48 93.34
C ALA A 196 10.81 14.95 92.04
N GLN A 197 11.31 13.72 92.03
CA GLN A 197 11.85 13.07 90.82
C GLN A 197 10.76 12.83 89.76
N ILE A 198 9.57 12.38 90.15
CA ILE A 198 8.42 12.22 89.24
C ILE A 198 8.03 13.59 88.65
N LYS A 199 8.12 14.68 89.42
CA LYS A 199 7.89 16.02 88.92
C LYS A 199 8.97 16.45 87.92
N THR A 200 10.26 16.33 88.24
CA THR A 200 11.33 16.71 87.30
C THR A 200 11.33 15.85 86.03
N LEU A 201 10.93 14.58 86.11
CA LEU A 201 10.72 13.72 84.94
C LEU A 201 9.51 14.17 84.11
N LYS A 202 8.40 14.62 84.71
CA LYS A 202 7.26 15.22 83.99
C LYS A 202 7.63 16.55 83.34
N ASP A 203 8.40 17.39 84.03
CA ASP A 203 8.91 18.65 83.50
C ASP A 203 9.90 18.40 82.34
N LEU A 204 10.70 17.34 82.40
CA LEU A 204 11.57 16.89 81.31
C LEU A 204 10.79 16.32 80.12
N VAL A 205 9.77 15.48 80.36
CA VAL A 205 8.92 14.90 79.31
C VAL A 205 8.11 15.98 78.60
N THR A 206 7.49 16.90 79.33
CA THR A 206 6.75 18.02 78.71
C THR A 206 7.65 18.96 77.92
N ARG A 207 8.90 19.15 78.36
CA ARG A 207 9.94 19.85 77.58
C ARG A 207 10.31 19.09 76.30
N GLN A 208 10.58 17.78 76.39
CA GLN A 208 10.87 16.96 75.20
C GLN A 208 9.67 16.88 74.24
N GLU A 209 8.43 16.91 74.73
CA GLU A 209 7.25 17.04 73.89
C GLU A 209 7.19 18.39 73.16
N GLN A 210 7.60 19.50 73.80
CA GLN A 210 7.66 20.82 73.15
C GLN A 210 8.79 20.90 72.13
N GLU A 211 9.96 20.35 72.45
CA GLU A 211 11.11 20.26 71.54
C GLU A 211 10.77 19.33 70.35
N LEU A 212 10.09 18.20 70.58
CA LEU A 212 9.57 17.30 69.54
C LEU A 212 8.50 17.98 68.67
N LYS A 213 7.54 18.74 69.25
CA LYS A 213 6.53 19.49 68.49
C LYS A 213 7.17 20.60 67.64
N SER A 214 8.23 21.23 68.15
CA SER A 214 9.00 22.25 67.41
C SER A 214 9.78 21.64 66.24
N GLU A 215 10.45 20.49 66.45
CA GLU A 215 11.14 19.79 65.37
C GLU A 215 10.18 19.07 64.40
N GLN A 216 8.99 18.66 64.84
CA GLN A 216 7.90 18.20 63.95
C GLN A 216 7.41 19.35 63.06
N TRP A 217 7.14 20.53 63.61
CA TRP A 217 6.75 21.70 62.82
C TRP A 217 7.86 22.13 61.87
N ARG A 218 9.12 22.13 62.33
CA ARG A 218 10.31 22.41 61.51
C ARG A 218 10.46 21.39 60.38
N LYS A 219 10.22 20.11 60.66
CA LYS A 219 10.18 19.05 59.66
C LYS A 219 9.03 19.26 58.68
N GLU A 220 7.83 19.64 59.11
CA GLU A 220 6.72 19.94 58.20
C GLU A 220 7.00 21.13 57.27
N VAL A 221 7.70 22.17 57.76
CA VAL A 221 8.16 23.29 56.94
C VAL A 221 9.22 22.81 55.95
N LEU A 222 10.23 22.07 56.40
CA LEU A 222 11.27 21.51 55.52
C LEU A 222 10.72 20.49 54.51
N ASP A 223 9.72 19.68 54.87
CA ASP A 223 9.05 18.73 53.97
C ASP A 223 8.21 19.48 52.92
N LYS A 224 7.61 20.64 53.27
CA LYS A 224 6.93 21.54 52.31
C LYS A 224 7.93 22.22 51.39
N ASP A 225 9.01 22.79 51.92
CA ASP A 225 10.08 23.40 51.12
C ASP A 225 10.74 22.37 50.19
N MET A 226 10.96 21.14 50.67
CA MET A 226 11.46 20.02 49.86
C MET A 226 10.43 19.53 48.83
N ALA A 227 9.12 19.59 49.12
CA ALA A 227 8.08 19.28 48.14
C ALA A 227 8.01 20.35 47.04
N ASP A 228 8.08 21.64 47.38
CA ASP A 228 8.11 22.73 46.41
C ASP A 228 9.43 22.79 45.62
N LEU A 229 10.57 22.47 46.24
CA LEU A 229 11.84 22.29 45.53
C LEU A 229 11.80 21.07 44.61
N ARG A 230 11.23 19.93 45.04
CA ARG A 230 11.00 18.76 44.17
C ARG A 230 10.08 19.11 43.01
N LYS A 231 8.99 19.85 43.24
CA LYS A 231 8.06 20.29 42.19
C LYS A 231 8.71 21.27 41.22
N ARG A 232 9.57 22.18 41.69
CA ARG A 232 10.39 23.06 40.83
C ARG A 232 11.42 22.27 40.04
N LEU A 233 12.03 21.22 40.63
CA LEU A 233 12.94 20.32 39.93
C LEU A 233 12.20 19.44 38.91
N GLU A 234 11.00 18.94 39.21
CA GLU A 234 10.15 18.17 38.30
C GLU A 234 9.73 19.04 37.11
N LEU A 235 9.24 20.27 37.34
CA LEU A 235 8.95 21.23 36.26
C LEU A 235 10.19 21.60 35.42
N ARG A 236 11.36 21.81 36.05
CA ARG A 236 12.61 22.03 35.30
C ARG A 236 13.10 20.77 34.58
N GLN A 237 12.79 19.58 35.08
CA GLN A 237 13.10 18.32 34.41
C GLN A 237 12.16 18.10 33.21
N GLU A 238 10.87 18.43 33.34
CA GLU A 238 9.92 18.45 32.23
C GLU A 238 10.36 19.45 31.15
N GLU A 239 10.72 20.69 31.51
CA GLU A 239 11.34 21.65 30.56
C GLU A 239 12.64 21.12 29.93
N ILE A 240 13.45 20.35 30.66
CA ILE A 240 14.69 19.74 30.17
C ILE A 240 14.42 18.56 29.25
N GLU A 241 13.41 17.72 29.51
CA GLU A 241 13.01 16.66 28.58
C GLU A 241 12.32 17.24 27.34
N GLU A 242 11.45 18.26 27.45
CA GLU A 242 10.92 18.99 26.29
C GLU A 242 12.05 19.61 25.44
N LYS A 243 13.08 20.17 26.09
CA LYS A 243 14.27 20.67 25.38
C LYS A 243 15.16 19.55 24.83
N LYS A 244 15.25 18.38 25.46
CA LYS A 244 15.93 17.21 24.90
C LYS A 244 15.16 16.61 23.74
N ASP A 245 13.85 16.58 23.77
CA ASP A 245 13.00 16.00 22.71
C ASP A 245 12.88 16.95 21.52
N THR A 246 12.87 18.27 21.73
CA THR A 246 13.09 19.24 20.64
C THR A 246 14.53 19.21 20.12
N ILE A 247 15.55 19.01 20.96
CA ILE A 247 16.94 18.78 20.49
C ILE A 247 17.05 17.46 19.72
N ARG A 248 16.40 16.38 20.14
CA ARG A 248 16.32 15.09 19.42
C ARG A 248 15.61 15.29 18.09
N SER A 249 14.41 15.84 18.07
CA SER A 249 13.66 16.12 16.83
C SER A 249 14.46 17.02 15.88
N ASN A 250 15.21 18.01 16.38
CA ASN A 250 16.10 18.83 15.57
C ASN A 250 17.37 18.09 15.13
N ALA A 251 17.90 17.16 15.93
CA ALA A 251 19.04 16.32 15.58
C ALA A 251 18.67 15.22 14.58
N ASP A 252 17.47 14.66 14.66
CA ASP A 252 16.90 13.69 13.74
C ASP A 252 16.52 14.38 12.41
N ALA A 253 15.95 15.59 12.48
CA ALA A 253 15.73 16.43 11.30
C ALA A 253 17.06 16.85 10.66
N ALA A 254 18.07 17.24 11.44
CA ALA A 254 19.41 17.55 10.95
C ALA A 254 20.14 16.30 10.44
N HIS A 255 19.87 15.11 10.99
CA HIS A 255 20.42 13.85 10.50
C HIS A 255 19.73 13.42 9.19
N SER A 256 18.42 13.62 9.07
CA SER A 256 17.67 13.44 7.81
C SER A 256 18.16 14.41 6.74
N MET A 257 18.27 15.71 7.06
CA MET A 257 18.87 16.71 6.17
C MET A 257 20.33 16.40 5.86
N LYS A 258 21.10 15.82 6.79
CA LYS A 258 22.49 15.39 6.52
C LYS A 258 22.55 14.12 5.66
N MET A 259 21.58 13.22 5.75
CA MET A 259 21.45 12.05 4.87
C MET A 259 20.95 12.45 3.48
N GLU A 260 20.09 13.47 3.38
CA GLU A 260 19.68 14.08 2.12
C GLU A 260 20.80 14.92 1.50
N LEU A 261 21.53 15.71 2.29
CA LEU A 261 22.75 16.40 1.84
C LEU A 261 23.82 15.40 1.43
N GLN A 262 24.10 14.34 2.19
CA GLN A 262 25.08 13.32 1.81
C GLN A 262 24.62 12.52 0.58
N ARG A 263 23.30 12.31 0.40
CA ARG A 263 22.76 11.81 -0.87
C ARG A 263 23.03 12.80 -1.99
N LEU A 264 22.65 14.07 -1.85
CA LEU A 264 22.86 15.12 -2.85
C LEU A 264 24.35 15.38 -3.13
N GLU A 265 25.24 15.26 -2.16
CA GLU A 265 26.70 15.31 -2.30
C GLU A 265 27.20 14.09 -3.07
N ASN A 266 26.71 12.89 -2.81
CA ASN A 266 27.01 11.71 -3.63
C ASN A 266 26.44 11.82 -5.05
N ASP A 267 25.25 12.39 -5.20
CA ASP A 267 24.52 12.63 -6.47
C ASP A 267 25.15 13.77 -7.28
N ILE A 268 25.74 14.77 -6.61
CA ILE A 268 26.56 15.83 -7.20
C ILE A 268 27.91 15.24 -7.56
N HIS A 269 28.56 14.48 -6.67
CA HIS A 269 29.85 13.86 -6.93
C HIS A 269 29.79 12.83 -8.06
N SER A 270 28.72 12.04 -8.17
CA SER A 270 28.52 11.14 -9.32
C SER A 270 28.28 11.93 -10.60
N ARG A 271 27.52 13.04 -10.53
CA ARG A 271 27.35 13.96 -11.67
C ARG A 271 28.63 14.70 -12.03
N GLU A 272 29.48 15.05 -11.07
CA GLU A 272 30.81 15.65 -11.25
C GLU A 272 31.80 14.65 -11.83
N VAL A 273 31.74 13.37 -11.44
CA VAL A 273 32.54 12.30 -12.05
C VAL A 273 32.04 12.01 -13.47
N GLU A 274 30.73 12.10 -13.74
CA GLU A 274 30.20 12.07 -15.10
C GLU A 274 30.55 13.32 -15.92
N LEU A 275 30.50 14.51 -15.32
CA LEU A 275 30.82 15.78 -15.98
C LEU A 275 32.31 15.82 -16.28
N LYS A 276 33.15 15.47 -15.30
CA LYS A 276 34.59 15.34 -15.46
C LYS A 276 34.93 14.22 -16.43
N GLY A 277 34.25 13.07 -16.42
CA GLY A 277 34.43 12.05 -17.45
C GLY A 277 34.08 12.56 -18.86
N LYS A 278 33.05 13.40 -18.99
CA LYS A 278 32.70 14.08 -20.24
C LYS A 278 33.73 15.16 -20.60
N GLU A 279 34.21 15.96 -19.65
CA GLU A 279 35.27 16.95 -19.83
C GLU A 279 36.61 16.29 -20.19
N ASP A 280 36.93 15.13 -19.61
CA ASP A 280 38.10 14.31 -19.91
C ASP A 280 37.97 13.73 -21.33
N THR A 281 36.80 13.22 -21.76
CA THR A 281 36.61 12.81 -23.18
C THR A 281 36.61 14.00 -24.14
N VAL A 282 36.06 15.16 -23.76
CA VAL A 282 36.14 16.40 -24.54
C VAL A 282 37.57 16.91 -24.60
N HIS A 283 38.36 16.75 -23.54
CA HIS A 283 39.77 17.07 -23.49
C HIS A 283 40.59 16.08 -24.31
N GLU A 284 40.29 14.78 -24.29
CA GLU A 284 40.90 13.79 -25.20
C GLU A 284 40.57 14.12 -26.66
N PHE A 285 39.33 14.47 -27.01
CA PHE A 285 38.99 14.91 -28.36
C PHE A 285 39.64 16.26 -28.72
N HIS A 286 39.75 17.19 -27.78
CA HIS A 286 40.40 18.49 -28.01
C HIS A 286 41.92 18.34 -28.13
N VAL A 287 42.54 17.42 -27.39
CA VAL A 287 43.95 17.02 -27.50
C VAL A 287 44.17 16.24 -28.79
N GLN A 288 43.27 15.36 -29.23
CA GLN A 288 43.35 14.70 -30.53
C GLN A 288 43.21 15.71 -31.68
N VAL A 289 42.26 16.65 -31.60
CA VAL A 289 42.11 17.74 -32.58
C VAL A 289 43.33 18.65 -32.58
N ASN A 290 43.88 19.02 -31.42
CA ASN A 290 45.08 19.83 -31.34
C ASN A 290 46.32 19.06 -31.80
N GLN A 291 46.46 17.77 -31.50
CA GLN A 291 47.51 16.91 -32.05
C GLN A 291 47.36 16.75 -33.57
N LEU A 292 46.14 16.69 -34.12
CA LEU A 292 45.92 16.67 -35.58
C LEU A 292 46.21 18.03 -36.23
N ASN A 293 45.88 19.14 -35.57
CA ASN A 293 46.19 20.49 -36.03
C ASN A 293 47.70 20.79 -35.94
N GLU A 294 48.36 20.43 -34.84
CA GLU A 294 49.81 20.46 -34.70
C GLU A 294 50.46 19.56 -35.73
N ARG A 295 49.96 18.33 -35.93
CA ARG A 295 50.52 17.40 -36.94
C ARG A 295 50.35 17.92 -38.36
N ASN A 296 49.20 18.51 -38.69
CA ASN A 296 48.99 19.20 -39.96
C ASN A 296 49.93 20.41 -40.10
N SER A 297 50.07 21.24 -39.06
CA SER A 297 50.98 22.39 -39.06
C SER A 297 52.45 21.97 -39.17
N THR A 298 52.86 20.87 -38.53
CA THR A 298 54.19 20.28 -38.73
C THR A 298 54.35 19.68 -40.12
N LEU A 299 53.31 19.10 -40.73
CA LEU A 299 53.37 18.59 -42.10
C LEU A 299 53.42 19.74 -43.12
N GLU A 300 52.71 20.85 -42.89
CA GLU A 300 52.81 22.08 -43.69
C GLU A 300 54.20 22.73 -43.54
N ALA A 301 54.72 22.78 -42.31
CA ALA A 301 56.08 23.26 -42.03
C ALA A 301 57.16 22.32 -42.60
N GLU A 302 56.98 21.00 -42.54
CA GLU A 302 57.86 20.00 -43.16
C GLU A 302 57.78 20.06 -44.68
N LEU A 303 56.63 20.32 -45.29
CA LEU A 303 56.49 20.52 -46.73
C LEU A 303 57.17 21.82 -47.17
N ALA A 304 56.96 22.93 -46.45
CA ALA A 304 57.65 24.19 -46.72
C ALA A 304 59.18 24.08 -46.48
N ALA A 305 59.59 23.36 -45.44
CA ALA A 305 60.99 23.05 -45.17
C ALA A 305 61.57 22.11 -46.24
N ARG A 306 60.82 21.13 -46.75
CA ARG A 306 61.25 20.24 -47.84
C ARG A 306 61.35 20.94 -49.18
N GLU A 307 60.46 21.89 -49.48
CA GLU A 307 60.60 22.74 -50.65
C GLU A 307 61.84 23.65 -50.57
N ASN A 308 62.11 24.22 -49.40
CA ASN A 308 63.29 25.07 -49.20
C ASN A 308 64.58 24.23 -49.15
N GLU A 309 64.57 23.06 -48.51
CA GLU A 309 65.64 22.08 -48.61
C GLU A 309 65.86 21.64 -50.06
N LEU A 310 64.82 21.41 -50.89
CA LEU A 310 65.02 21.05 -52.30
C LEU A 310 65.70 22.18 -53.07
N LYS A 311 65.27 23.44 -52.88
CA LYS A 311 65.89 24.63 -53.49
C LYS A 311 67.35 24.80 -53.03
N GLU A 312 67.62 24.65 -51.73
CA GLU A 312 68.98 24.66 -51.19
C GLU A 312 69.81 23.46 -51.65
N LYS A 313 69.25 22.25 -51.75
CA LYS A 313 69.94 21.06 -52.22
C LYS A 313 70.31 21.18 -53.69
N ASP A 314 69.47 21.74 -54.54
CA ASP A 314 69.84 22.02 -55.94
C ASP A 314 70.97 23.05 -56.04
N GLN A 315 70.96 24.08 -55.19
CA GLN A 315 72.05 25.06 -55.11
C GLN A 315 73.35 24.45 -54.53
N GLN A 316 73.24 23.64 -53.48
CA GLN A 316 74.32 22.85 -52.88
C GLN A 316 74.86 21.81 -53.88
N ILE A 317 74.05 21.19 -54.73
CA ILE A 317 74.50 20.23 -55.75
C ILE A 317 75.31 20.95 -56.85
N ARG A 318 74.96 22.19 -57.20
CA ARG A 318 75.77 23.02 -58.12
C ARG A 318 77.12 23.38 -57.50
N LEU A 319 77.13 23.85 -56.25
CA LEU A 319 78.36 24.22 -55.53
C LEU A 319 79.23 22.98 -55.23
N ALA A 320 78.65 21.91 -54.71
CA ALA A 320 79.36 20.66 -54.41
C ALA A 320 79.94 19.98 -55.67
N LYS A 321 79.37 20.17 -56.87
CA LYS A 321 80.01 19.72 -58.11
C LYS A 321 81.31 20.49 -58.42
N GLN A 322 81.39 21.78 -58.08
CA GLN A 322 82.66 22.54 -58.15
C GLN A 322 83.60 22.15 -57.00
N GLU A 323 83.07 22.03 -55.77
CA GLU A 323 83.90 21.77 -54.59
C GLU A 323 84.45 20.34 -54.54
N THR A 324 83.72 19.33 -55.04
CA THR A 324 84.23 17.95 -55.20
C THR A 324 85.44 17.88 -56.14
N SER A 325 85.56 18.81 -57.10
CA SER A 325 86.75 18.95 -57.95
C SER A 325 87.97 19.44 -57.16
N ARG A 326 87.75 20.31 -56.16
CA ARG A 326 88.80 20.82 -55.24
C ARG A 326 89.16 19.79 -54.17
N VAL A 327 88.15 19.23 -53.50
CA VAL A 327 88.30 18.24 -52.42
C VAL A 327 89.00 16.97 -52.92
N ASN A 328 88.81 16.52 -54.17
CA ASN A 328 89.58 15.38 -54.70
C ASN A 328 91.09 15.63 -54.79
N LYS A 329 91.55 16.89 -54.83
CA LYS A 329 92.99 17.24 -54.72
C LYS A 329 93.44 17.31 -53.26
N GLU A 330 92.59 17.82 -52.37
CA GLU A 330 92.86 17.90 -50.92
C GLU A 330 92.82 16.51 -50.24
N LEU A 331 92.02 15.57 -50.74
CA LEU A 331 91.94 14.19 -50.23
C LEU A 331 93.25 13.41 -50.44
N ALA A 332 94.00 13.74 -51.49
CA ALA A 332 95.29 13.12 -51.77
C ALA A 332 96.36 13.55 -50.76
N THR A 333 96.34 14.80 -50.29
CA THR A 333 97.28 15.30 -49.28
C THR A 333 96.88 14.89 -47.86
N THR A 334 95.59 14.84 -47.53
CA THR A 334 95.14 14.40 -46.19
C THR A 334 95.36 12.91 -45.94
N LYS A 335 95.32 12.04 -46.97
CA LYS A 335 95.66 10.61 -46.80
C LYS A 335 97.08 10.38 -46.26
N LEU A 336 98.05 11.24 -46.62
CA LEU A 336 99.42 11.20 -46.08
C LEU A 336 99.52 11.68 -44.62
N LEU A 337 98.58 12.51 -44.17
CA LEU A 337 98.52 12.96 -42.77
C LEU A 337 97.84 11.91 -41.86
N ILE A 338 96.82 11.20 -42.36
CA ILE A 338 96.14 10.13 -41.61
C ILE A 338 97.12 9.01 -41.22
N GLN A 339 98.00 8.58 -42.14
CA GLN A 339 99.03 7.57 -41.83
C GLN A 339 100.08 8.02 -40.78
N ARG A 340 100.20 9.33 -40.50
CA ARG A 340 100.96 9.81 -39.32
C ARG A 340 100.12 9.72 -38.04
N ALA A 341 98.89 10.24 -38.08
CA ALA A 341 97.99 10.23 -36.92
C ALA A 341 97.66 8.82 -36.40
N GLU A 342 97.54 7.82 -37.27
CA GLU A 342 97.36 6.42 -36.88
C GLU A 342 98.57 5.86 -36.10
N LYS A 343 99.78 6.32 -36.41
CA LYS A 343 101.00 5.94 -35.71
C LYS A 343 101.07 6.59 -34.32
N ASP A 344 100.75 7.88 -34.24
CA ASP A 344 100.72 8.62 -32.98
C ASP A 344 99.63 8.08 -32.02
N LYS A 345 98.50 7.59 -32.57
CA LYS A 345 97.45 6.89 -31.80
C LYS A 345 97.97 5.59 -31.17
N ALA A 346 98.76 4.80 -31.89
CA ALA A 346 99.28 3.52 -31.38
C ALA A 346 100.22 3.69 -30.17
N ASP A 347 101.04 4.76 -30.15
CA ASP A 347 101.92 5.05 -29.02
C ASP A 347 101.17 5.74 -27.85
N LEU A 348 100.03 6.37 -28.09
CA LEU A 348 99.09 6.79 -27.03
C LEU A 348 98.34 5.61 -26.41
N GLU A 349 97.94 4.59 -27.18
CA GLU A 349 97.28 3.40 -26.65
C GLU A 349 98.21 2.59 -25.74
N LYS A 350 99.52 2.47 -26.06
CA LYS A 350 100.52 1.90 -25.13
C LYS A 350 100.61 2.67 -23.80
N ARG A 351 100.50 4.00 -23.83
CA ARG A 351 100.49 4.82 -22.60
C ARG A 351 99.23 4.62 -21.77
N ARG A 352 98.09 4.32 -22.39
CA ARG A 352 96.83 4.01 -21.69
C ARG A 352 96.87 2.64 -21.01
N GLU A 353 97.48 1.65 -21.64
CA GLU A 353 97.65 0.31 -21.04
C GLU A 353 98.62 0.33 -19.84
N ALA A 354 99.69 1.13 -19.89
CA ALA A 354 100.56 1.37 -18.74
C ALA A 354 99.78 1.95 -17.54
N LEU A 355 98.99 3.01 -17.76
CA LEU A 355 98.16 3.65 -16.73
C LEU A 355 97.06 2.74 -16.14
N ARG A 356 96.74 1.60 -16.76
CA ARG A 356 95.83 0.60 -16.17
C ARG A 356 96.51 -0.34 -15.17
N SER A 357 97.83 -0.51 -15.24
CA SER A 357 98.59 -1.26 -14.23
C SER A 357 98.59 -0.53 -12.89
N ASP A 358 98.70 0.80 -12.92
CA ASP A 358 98.89 1.62 -11.71
C ASP A 358 97.59 1.80 -10.90
N VAL A 359 96.41 1.74 -11.53
CA VAL A 359 95.12 1.91 -10.83
C VAL A 359 94.81 0.73 -9.89
N VAL A 360 95.18 -0.51 -10.25
CA VAL A 360 94.86 -1.71 -9.45
C VAL A 360 95.79 -1.85 -8.23
N GLY A 361 96.95 -1.20 -8.22
CA GLY A 361 97.87 -1.19 -7.08
C GLY A 361 97.57 -0.14 -6.02
N LEU A 362 96.85 0.93 -6.34
CA LEU A 362 96.95 2.20 -5.60
C LEU A 362 95.71 2.66 -4.83
N GLU A 363 94.63 1.86 -4.78
CA GLU A 363 93.65 1.89 -3.67
C GLU A 363 93.93 0.81 -2.59
N ARG A 364 94.99 0.00 -2.77
CA ARG A 364 95.66 -0.73 -1.68
C ARG A 364 97.14 -0.39 -1.64
N ASP A 365 97.31 0.92 -1.50
CA ASP A 365 98.45 1.61 -0.95
C ASP A 365 99.66 1.71 -1.91
N LEU A 366 99.94 2.91 -2.41
CA LEU A 366 101.20 3.52 -1.95
C LEU A 366 100.82 4.12 -0.59
N LYS A 367 101.04 3.44 0.53
CA LYS A 367 102.32 3.00 1.11
C LYS A 367 103.25 4.19 1.28
N MET A 368 103.56 4.44 2.55
CA MET A 368 104.95 4.58 3.01
C MET A 368 105.79 5.55 2.16
N THR A 369 105.82 6.85 2.46
CA THR A 369 106.54 7.37 3.64
C THR A 369 107.02 6.28 4.61
N THR A 370 108.14 5.66 4.24
CA THR A 370 109.07 4.95 5.13
C THR A 370 108.49 3.81 5.98
N ARG A 371 108.38 2.62 5.37
CA ARG A 371 109.17 1.50 5.88
C ARG A 371 110.53 1.57 5.18
N ASP A 372 111.50 2.16 5.84
CA ASP A 372 112.93 2.02 5.55
C ASP A 372 113.71 2.46 6.79
N ALA A 373 114.85 1.82 7.04
CA ALA A 373 115.89 2.16 8.02
C ALA A 373 115.46 2.58 9.46
N ASP A 374 115.89 1.90 10.53
CA ASP A 374 116.75 0.72 10.61
C ASP A 374 116.63 0.03 12.00
N LYS A 375 117.46 -0.97 12.23
CA LYS A 375 117.69 -1.72 13.49
C LYS A 375 117.78 -0.81 14.73
N GLN A 376 116.73 -0.83 15.57
CA GLN A 376 116.75 -1.06 17.04
C GLN A 376 115.51 -0.41 17.71
N LYS A 377 114.78 -1.06 18.65
CA LYS A 377 115.04 -2.36 19.31
C LYS A 377 113.76 -2.97 19.91
N GLN A 378 113.45 -4.23 19.55
CA GLN A 378 112.60 -5.21 20.29
C GLN A 378 111.11 -4.86 20.56
N GLN A 379 110.18 -5.79 20.79
CA GLN A 379 109.94 -7.19 20.36
C GLN A 379 108.41 -7.41 20.52
N ALA A 380 107.70 -8.07 19.59
CA ALA A 380 107.49 -9.53 19.50
C ALA A 380 106.85 -10.17 20.76
N ASP A 381 105.82 -11.03 20.67
CA ASP A 381 105.07 -11.45 19.47
C ASP A 381 103.70 -12.12 19.77
N VAL A 382 102.89 -12.23 18.70
CA VAL A 382 101.89 -13.29 18.40
C VAL A 382 101.06 -13.91 19.55
N LEU A 383 99.84 -13.37 19.69
CA LEU A 383 98.54 -14.05 19.47
C LEU A 383 98.34 -15.56 19.76
N ALA A 384 97.16 -15.81 20.37
CA ALA A 384 96.19 -16.88 20.07
C ALA A 384 96.39 -18.34 20.55
N ARG A 385 95.69 -18.63 21.65
CA ARG A 385 94.82 -19.81 21.89
C ARG A 385 95.24 -21.20 21.34
N GLU A 386 95.77 -22.00 22.25
CA GLU A 386 95.42 -23.42 22.52
C GLU A 386 95.91 -23.71 23.96
N ARG A 387 95.43 -24.67 24.77
CA ARG A 387 94.27 -25.58 24.77
C ARG A 387 94.01 -26.01 26.24
N GLU A 388 93.08 -26.93 26.51
CA GLU A 388 92.82 -27.56 27.81
C GLU A 388 94.10 -28.19 28.46
N LEU A 389 94.30 -28.08 29.79
CA LEU A 389 94.32 -29.19 30.80
C LEU A 389 95.00 -28.84 32.17
N LEU A 390 94.50 -29.44 33.27
CA LEU A 390 95.05 -29.73 34.63
C LEU A 390 96.28 -28.96 35.28
N ASN A 391 96.00 -28.11 36.29
CA ASN A 391 96.16 -28.33 37.77
C ASN A 391 97.47 -28.89 38.46
N LYS A 392 98.18 -28.07 39.31
CA LYS A 392 99.07 -28.35 40.54
C LYS A 392 99.72 -27.05 41.15
N ASN A 393 100.57 -26.89 42.23
CA ASN A 393 101.35 -27.73 43.21
C ASN A 393 101.57 -27.08 44.65
N VAL A 394 102.60 -27.41 45.50
CA VAL A 394 102.48 -27.42 47.02
C VAL A 394 103.76 -27.26 47.99
N ARG A 395 103.74 -26.36 49.04
CA ARG A 395 104.19 -26.41 50.53
C ARG A 395 105.67 -26.58 51.21
N GLN A 396 105.82 -26.51 52.61
CA GLN A 396 106.91 -26.87 53.71
C GLN A 396 106.44 -26.68 55.28
N ALA A 397 107.03 -26.80 56.57
CA ALA A 397 108.21 -27.26 57.50
C ALA A 397 107.96 -26.95 59.11
N ASP A 398 108.62 -27.16 60.37
CA ASP A 398 109.61 -28.03 61.22
C ASP A 398 109.69 -27.79 62.86
N ALA A 399 110.58 -28.37 63.81
CA ALA A 399 110.50 -28.40 65.40
C ALA A 399 111.77 -28.55 66.48
N ALA A 400 111.66 -28.81 67.88
CA ALA A 400 112.71 -28.64 69.07
C ALA A 400 112.79 -29.56 70.46
N THR A 401 113.50 -29.22 71.65
CA THR A 401 114.10 -30.10 72.85
C THR A 401 114.21 -29.69 74.45
N SER A 402 114.81 -30.48 75.48
CA SER A 402 114.97 -30.29 77.06
C SER A 402 116.06 -31.21 77.91
N LYS A 403 116.40 -31.48 79.27
CA LYS A 403 116.06 -31.28 80.82
C LYS A 403 117.00 -31.97 82.02
N GLN A 404 117.03 -31.61 83.40
CA GLN A 404 117.20 -32.42 84.79
C GLN A 404 118.47 -32.49 85.87
N ALA A 405 118.37 -32.60 87.30
CA ALA A 405 119.44 -32.94 88.44
C ALA A 405 119.09 -33.02 90.08
N GLU A 406 119.88 -33.60 91.13
CA GLU A 406 119.71 -33.57 92.73
C GLU A 406 120.72 -34.26 93.89
N LEU A 407 120.58 -34.11 95.32
CA LEU A 407 120.94 -34.93 96.66
C LEU A 407 122.07 -34.70 97.89
N VAL A 408 121.98 -35.22 99.23
CA VAL A 408 122.75 -34.91 100.61
C VAL A 408 122.89 -35.97 101.91
N LYS A 409 123.69 -35.85 103.10
CA LYS A 409 123.83 -36.74 104.44
C LYS A 409 124.45 -36.24 105.92
N ILE A 410 124.74 -37.05 107.06
CA ILE A 410 125.05 -36.69 108.61
C ILE A 410 125.87 -37.67 109.72
N ALA A 411 126.08 -37.44 111.12
CA ALA A 411 127.08 -38.05 112.23
C ALA A 411 126.80 -38.38 113.86
N GLU A 412 127.77 -38.54 114.91
CA GLU A 412 127.78 -39.38 116.29
C GLU A 412 128.55 -39.00 117.75
N ASN A 413 128.65 -39.77 118.96
CA ASN A 413 129.24 -39.48 120.45
C ASN A 413 129.46 -40.70 121.61
N GLN A 414 129.88 -40.89 122.99
CA GLN A 414 130.45 -40.33 124.39
C GLN A 414 130.80 -41.33 125.72
N ALA A 415 131.60 -41.09 126.90
CA ALA A 415 131.78 -41.92 128.29
C ALA A 415 132.72 -41.56 129.64
N ALA A 416 132.58 -42.10 130.98
CA ALA A 416 133.52 -42.38 132.26
C ALA A 416 133.00 -42.30 133.84
N ASN A 417 133.45 -43.06 134.94
CA ASN A 417 132.90 -42.98 136.39
C ASN A 417 133.49 -43.75 137.71
N LEU A 418 132.92 -43.53 138.95
CA LEU A 418 132.86 -44.29 140.29
C LEU A 418 133.90 -44.21 141.49
N ASP A 419 133.52 -43.62 142.66
CA ASP A 419 134.11 -43.85 144.04
C ASP A 419 133.15 -43.39 145.20
N GLN A 420 131.89 -43.83 145.21
CA GLN A 420 130.76 -42.97 145.62
C GLN A 420 129.97 -43.38 146.88
N GLU A 421 130.25 -44.52 147.50
CA GLU A 421 129.18 -45.29 148.18
C GLU A 421 129.09 -45.20 149.71
N ILE A 422 130.21 -45.20 150.46
CA ILE A 422 130.15 -45.31 151.94
C ILE A 422 129.58 -44.04 152.61
N SER A 423 129.64 -42.89 151.92
CA SER A 423 128.98 -41.64 152.36
C SER A 423 127.43 -41.70 152.31
N ALA A 424 126.85 -42.67 151.58
CA ALA A 424 125.41 -42.75 151.38
C ALA A 424 124.63 -43.05 152.68
N TYR A 425 125.00 -44.09 153.43
CA TYR A 425 124.12 -44.67 154.45
C TYR A 425 123.83 -43.73 155.65
N LYS A 426 124.79 -42.88 156.06
CA LYS A 426 124.55 -41.92 157.15
C LYS A 426 123.66 -40.75 156.71
N ASN A 427 123.69 -40.39 155.43
CA ASN A 427 122.75 -39.43 154.84
C ASN A 427 121.35 -40.05 154.68
N GLU A 428 121.26 -41.35 154.37
CA GLU A 428 119.99 -42.02 154.02
C GLU A 428 118.97 -42.00 155.16
N ALA A 429 119.39 -42.26 156.41
CA ALA A 429 118.51 -42.19 157.58
C ALA A 429 117.91 -40.77 157.79
N GLN A 430 118.65 -39.72 157.44
CA GLN A 430 118.18 -38.34 157.54
C GLN A 430 117.33 -37.91 156.33
N LYS A 431 117.55 -38.49 155.15
CA LYS A 431 116.62 -38.38 154.01
C LYS A 431 115.27 -39.03 154.33
N GLN A 432 115.24 -40.24 154.89
CA GLN A 432 113.98 -40.97 155.12
C GLN A 432 112.98 -40.21 156.00
N ARG A 433 113.44 -39.51 157.05
CA ARG A 433 112.55 -38.63 157.85
C ARG A 433 112.03 -37.41 157.08
N LYS A 434 112.78 -36.87 156.11
CA LYS A 434 112.29 -35.82 155.21
C LYS A 434 111.31 -36.36 154.17
N MET A 435 111.56 -37.58 153.66
CA MET A 435 110.72 -38.22 152.64
C MET A 435 109.28 -38.44 153.14
N ILE A 436 109.09 -38.88 154.39
CA ILE A 436 107.75 -39.11 154.96
C ILE A 436 106.93 -37.81 154.96
N PHE A 437 107.51 -36.68 155.41
CA PHE A 437 106.84 -35.38 155.41
C PHE A 437 106.49 -34.86 154.00
N VAL A 438 107.34 -35.15 153.00
CA VAL A 438 107.05 -34.83 151.59
C VAL A 438 105.87 -35.68 151.08
N LEU A 439 105.87 -36.99 151.34
CA LEU A 439 104.80 -37.90 150.91
C LEU A 439 103.45 -37.56 151.56
N GLU A 440 103.43 -37.04 152.79
CA GLU A 440 102.21 -36.53 153.43
C GLU A 440 101.68 -35.26 152.73
N GLN A 441 102.54 -34.32 152.35
CA GLN A 441 102.14 -33.18 151.53
C GLN A 441 101.67 -33.59 150.13
N GLU A 442 102.35 -34.53 149.48
CA GLU A 442 101.93 -35.04 148.16
C GLU A 442 100.57 -35.73 148.21
N ARG A 443 100.25 -36.45 149.30
CA ARG A 443 98.92 -37.03 149.52
C ARG A 443 97.83 -35.95 149.61
N GLU A 444 98.04 -34.88 150.36
CA GLU A 444 97.10 -33.75 150.37
C GLU A 444 96.97 -33.08 148.99
N LEU A 445 98.11 -32.80 148.35
CA LEU A 445 98.16 -32.12 147.05
C LEU A 445 97.45 -32.93 145.97
N ASN A 446 97.61 -34.25 145.96
CA ASN A 446 96.93 -35.11 144.99
C ASN A 446 95.43 -35.27 145.28
N ASN A 447 95.00 -35.18 146.55
CA ASN A 447 93.58 -35.13 146.90
C ASN A 447 92.92 -33.81 146.44
N LYS A 448 93.62 -32.67 146.61
CA LYS A 448 93.22 -31.36 146.05
C LYS A 448 93.13 -31.40 144.52
N LYS A 449 94.13 -31.95 143.82
CA LYS A 449 94.09 -32.15 142.36
C LYS A 449 92.92 -33.04 141.92
N ALA A 450 92.61 -34.12 142.64
CA ALA A 450 91.51 -35.02 142.31
C ALA A 450 90.14 -34.34 142.46
N THR A 451 89.95 -33.54 143.52
CA THR A 451 88.71 -32.76 143.71
C THR A 451 88.57 -31.64 142.66
N GLU A 452 89.64 -30.92 142.34
CA GLU A 452 89.64 -29.95 141.22
C GLU A 452 89.32 -30.60 139.86
N ALA A 453 89.91 -31.76 139.55
CA ALA A 453 89.67 -32.47 138.31
C ALA A 453 88.22 -32.92 138.19
N ASN A 454 87.63 -33.43 139.27
CA ASN A 454 86.21 -33.81 139.31
C ASN A 454 85.29 -32.59 139.17
N GLN A 455 85.64 -31.45 139.78
CA GLN A 455 84.88 -30.21 139.64
C GLN A 455 84.92 -29.66 138.21
N LYS A 456 86.08 -29.73 137.54
CA LYS A 456 86.25 -29.39 136.11
C LYS A 456 85.47 -30.34 135.19
N TYR A 457 85.42 -31.64 135.51
CA TYR A 457 84.61 -32.62 134.78
C TYR A 457 83.10 -32.31 134.88
N LEU A 458 82.61 -32.00 136.08
CA LEU A 458 81.20 -31.61 136.29
C LEU A 458 80.85 -30.29 135.56
N GLN A 459 81.75 -29.30 135.57
CA GLN A 459 81.58 -28.07 134.80
C GLN A 459 81.49 -28.33 133.29
N ALA A 460 82.40 -29.13 132.73
CA ALA A 460 82.39 -29.49 131.31
C ALA A 460 81.12 -30.27 130.93
N LEU A 461 80.62 -31.15 131.80
CA LEU A 461 79.39 -31.91 131.56
C LEU A 461 78.14 -31.01 131.60
N GLU A 462 78.13 -29.97 132.44
CA GLU A 462 77.06 -28.96 132.43
C GLU A 462 77.14 -28.04 131.20
N GLU A 463 78.34 -27.65 130.75
CA GLU A 463 78.53 -26.95 129.48
C GLU A 463 78.03 -27.77 128.29
N VAL A 464 78.29 -29.09 128.25
CA VAL A 464 77.77 -29.98 127.20
C VAL A 464 76.24 -29.96 127.16
N LYS A 465 75.55 -30.09 128.30
CA LYS A 465 74.07 -29.97 128.35
C LYS A 465 73.58 -28.62 127.83
N VAL A 466 74.26 -27.52 128.20
CA VAL A 466 73.91 -26.17 127.70
C VAL A 466 74.08 -26.11 126.18
N ARG A 467 75.15 -26.69 125.63
CA ARG A 467 75.34 -26.79 124.17
C ARG A 467 74.28 -27.65 123.51
N GLU A 468 73.95 -28.83 124.04
CA GLU A 468 72.88 -29.69 123.53
C GLU A 468 71.53 -28.98 123.50
N ASN A 469 71.16 -28.26 124.57
CA ASN A 469 69.95 -27.43 124.60
C ASN A 469 69.97 -26.35 123.51
N THR A 470 71.10 -25.64 123.31
CA THR A 470 71.19 -24.64 122.21
C THR A 470 71.11 -25.29 120.82
N ILE A 471 71.61 -26.51 120.64
CA ILE A 471 71.49 -27.26 119.39
C ILE A 471 70.02 -27.64 119.13
N GLN A 472 69.28 -28.11 120.14
CA GLN A 472 67.85 -28.41 120.00
C GLN A 472 67.04 -27.15 119.65
N ASP A 473 67.32 -25.99 120.27
CA ASP A 473 66.61 -24.75 119.96
C ASP A 473 66.99 -24.16 118.59
N LEU A 474 68.22 -24.37 118.12
CA LEU A 474 68.60 -24.07 116.73
C LEU A 474 67.92 -25.02 115.73
N GLN A 475 67.81 -26.31 116.03
CA GLN A 475 67.08 -27.29 115.21
C GLN A 475 65.59 -26.94 115.12
N LYS A 476 64.93 -26.54 116.21
CA LYS A 476 63.54 -26.03 116.20
C LYS A 476 63.42 -24.80 115.28
N LYS A 477 64.34 -23.82 115.40
CA LYS A 477 64.35 -22.62 114.56
C LYS A 477 64.58 -22.92 113.08
N ILE A 478 65.40 -23.92 112.76
CA ILE A 478 65.60 -24.42 111.38
C ILE A 478 64.30 -25.05 110.86
N ALA A 479 63.68 -25.97 111.61
CA ALA A 479 62.42 -26.61 111.21
C ALA A 479 61.27 -25.59 111.05
N GLU A 480 61.21 -24.55 111.89
CA GLU A 480 60.28 -23.43 111.70
C GLU A 480 60.58 -22.60 110.44
N ALA A 481 61.85 -22.33 110.15
CA ALA A 481 62.27 -21.59 108.97
C ALA A 481 61.97 -22.39 107.68
N GLU A 482 62.23 -23.70 107.68
CA GLU A 482 61.86 -24.62 106.59
C GLU A 482 60.35 -24.69 106.39
N LYS A 483 59.56 -24.74 107.47
CA LYS A 483 58.09 -24.71 107.40
C LYS A 483 57.59 -23.38 106.81
N LYS A 484 58.17 -22.24 107.23
CA LYS A 484 57.87 -20.90 106.69
C LYS A 484 58.27 -20.78 105.21
N LEU A 485 59.45 -21.30 104.84
CA LEU A 485 59.92 -21.34 103.45
C LEU A 485 58.97 -22.17 102.56
N LYS A 486 58.55 -23.35 103.03
CA LYS A 486 57.62 -24.22 102.31
C LYS A 486 56.23 -23.59 102.15
N GLN A 487 55.74 -22.90 103.20
CA GLN A 487 54.50 -22.11 103.09
C GLN A 487 54.63 -20.96 102.07
N GLN A 488 55.77 -20.26 102.03
CA GLN A 488 56.02 -19.20 101.04
C GLN A 488 56.17 -19.76 99.61
N GLN A 489 56.77 -20.95 99.44
CA GLN A 489 56.80 -21.65 98.15
C GLN A 489 55.38 -21.97 97.66
N THR A 490 54.53 -22.58 98.50
CA THR A 490 53.14 -22.88 98.13
C THR A 490 52.32 -21.61 97.82
N LEU A 491 52.53 -20.52 98.57
CA LEU A 491 51.92 -19.22 98.27
C LEU A 491 52.40 -18.64 96.93
N TYR A 492 53.69 -18.72 96.63
CA TYR A 492 54.24 -18.29 95.35
C TYR A 492 53.74 -19.14 94.18
N GLU A 493 53.62 -20.46 94.36
CA GLU A 493 53.05 -21.39 93.38
C GLU A 493 51.57 -21.11 93.14
N ALA A 494 50.78 -20.82 94.19
CA ALA A 494 49.39 -20.39 94.07
C ALA A 494 49.27 -19.06 93.29
N VAL A 495 50.00 -18.01 93.69
CA VAL A 495 49.99 -16.71 92.99
C VAL A 495 50.47 -16.86 91.53
N ARG A 496 51.40 -17.78 91.25
CA ARG A 496 51.84 -18.08 89.88
C ARG A 496 50.77 -18.83 89.08
N ALA A 497 50.03 -19.75 89.71
CA ALA A 497 48.89 -20.43 89.10
C ALA A 497 47.75 -19.44 88.80
N ASP A 498 47.38 -18.59 89.75
CA ASP A 498 46.39 -17.53 89.60
C ASP A 498 46.78 -16.56 88.48
N ARG A 499 48.03 -16.08 88.47
CA ARG A 499 48.55 -15.21 87.39
C ARG A 499 48.43 -15.88 86.02
N ASN A 500 48.71 -17.18 85.93
CA ASN A 500 48.58 -17.92 84.68
C ASN A 500 47.10 -18.15 84.29
N LEU A 501 46.21 -18.38 85.27
CA LEU A 501 44.77 -18.48 85.06
C LEU A 501 44.18 -17.16 84.56
N TYR A 502 44.45 -16.04 85.23
CA TYR A 502 44.02 -14.72 84.76
C TYR A 502 44.65 -14.34 83.42
N SER A 503 45.90 -14.73 83.15
CA SER A 503 46.51 -14.55 81.83
C SER A 503 45.82 -15.39 80.74
N LYS A 504 45.36 -16.61 81.05
CA LYS A 504 44.60 -17.46 80.13
C LYS A 504 43.22 -16.87 79.88
N ASN A 505 42.47 -16.54 80.94
CA ASN A 505 41.14 -15.95 80.84
C ASN A 505 41.15 -14.61 80.10
N LEU A 506 42.23 -13.82 80.24
CA LEU A 506 42.43 -12.57 79.48
C LEU A 506 42.64 -12.83 77.98
N ILE A 507 43.40 -13.86 77.61
CA ILE A 507 43.59 -14.27 76.20
C ILE A 507 42.26 -14.77 75.64
N GLU A 508 41.56 -15.66 76.34
CA GLU A 508 40.24 -16.17 75.91
C GLU A 508 39.23 -15.03 75.73
N SER A 509 39.19 -14.06 76.67
CA SER A 509 38.36 -12.85 76.54
C SER A 509 38.78 -11.95 75.35
N GLN A 510 40.08 -11.86 75.04
CA GLN A 510 40.58 -11.11 73.88
C GLN A 510 40.22 -11.81 72.56
N ASP A 511 40.31 -13.14 72.51
CA ASP A 511 39.93 -13.94 71.36
C ASP A 511 38.41 -13.86 71.11
N GLU A 512 37.57 -14.00 72.14
CA GLU A 512 36.12 -13.75 72.05
C GLU A 512 35.80 -12.34 71.54
N VAL A 513 36.46 -11.30 72.08
CA VAL A 513 36.31 -9.92 71.60
C VAL A 513 36.78 -9.77 70.15
N SER A 514 37.80 -10.52 69.71
CA SER A 514 38.25 -10.54 68.31
C SER A 514 37.22 -11.21 67.39
N GLU A 515 36.60 -12.29 67.85
CA GLU A 515 35.59 -13.05 67.11
C GLU A 515 34.27 -12.27 67.01
N MET A 516 33.86 -11.60 68.08
CA MET A 516 32.72 -10.68 68.08
C MET A 516 32.98 -9.46 67.18
N LYS A 517 34.21 -8.94 67.13
CA LYS A 517 34.60 -7.91 66.14
C LYS A 517 34.56 -8.43 64.69
N ARG A 518 34.86 -9.71 64.44
CA ARG A 518 34.65 -10.35 63.12
C ARG A 518 33.17 -10.49 62.79
N LYS A 519 32.37 -11.04 63.71
CA LYS A 519 30.90 -11.19 63.57
C LYS A 519 30.23 -9.84 63.30
N PHE A 520 30.60 -8.78 64.04
CA PHE A 520 30.14 -7.42 63.81
C PHE A 520 30.51 -6.89 62.42
N LYS A 521 31.77 -7.09 61.95
CA LYS A 521 32.17 -6.69 60.59
C LYS A 521 31.37 -7.41 59.49
N ILE A 522 31.11 -8.71 59.66
CA ILE A 522 30.30 -9.50 58.71
C ILE A 522 28.86 -8.97 58.70
N MET A 523 28.24 -8.80 59.87
CA MET A 523 26.88 -8.29 60.00
C MET A 523 26.75 -6.86 59.46
N ASN A 524 27.74 -6.00 59.67
CA ASN A 524 27.74 -4.65 59.11
C ASN A 524 27.90 -4.64 57.58
N HIS A 525 28.64 -5.60 57.00
CA HIS A 525 28.69 -5.79 55.55
C HIS A 525 27.36 -6.32 55.00
N GLN A 526 26.68 -7.25 55.70
CA GLN A 526 25.34 -7.71 55.34
C GLN A 526 24.30 -6.57 55.41
N ILE A 527 24.39 -5.69 56.42
CA ILE A 527 23.55 -4.49 56.52
C ILE A 527 23.79 -3.56 55.33
N GLU A 528 25.03 -3.35 54.90
CA GLU A 528 25.30 -2.49 53.73
C GLU A 528 24.87 -3.16 52.41
N GLN A 529 25.06 -4.47 52.24
CA GLN A 529 24.51 -5.23 51.11
C GLN A 529 22.99 -5.09 51.03
N LEU A 530 22.27 -5.29 52.15
CA LEU A 530 20.82 -5.16 52.21
C LEU A 530 20.34 -3.72 51.93
N LYS A 531 21.08 -2.69 52.36
CA LYS A 531 20.81 -1.30 51.95
C LYS A 531 21.00 -1.09 50.46
N GLU A 532 22.04 -1.66 49.86
CA GLU A 532 22.30 -1.57 48.42
C GLU A 532 21.19 -2.27 47.62
N GLU A 533 20.76 -3.46 48.06
CA GLU A 533 19.60 -4.16 47.50
C GLU A 533 18.31 -3.36 47.64
N ILE A 534 18.03 -2.75 48.80
CA ILE A 534 16.87 -1.88 49.00
C ILE A 534 16.92 -0.68 48.04
N LYS A 535 18.04 0.05 47.94
CA LYS A 535 18.20 1.15 46.98
C LYS A 535 17.96 0.71 45.54
N ALA A 536 18.45 -0.48 45.16
CA ALA A 536 18.27 -1.04 43.83
C ALA A 536 16.80 -1.43 43.56
N LYS A 537 16.11 -1.98 44.55
CA LYS A 537 14.67 -2.29 44.48
C LYS A 537 13.82 -1.03 44.44
N ASP A 538 14.12 -0.01 45.24
CA ASP A 538 13.45 1.29 45.20
C ASP A 538 13.63 1.97 43.84
N SER A 539 14.85 1.94 43.29
CA SER A 539 15.15 2.50 41.96
C SER A 539 14.36 1.78 40.85
N ALA A 540 14.32 0.44 40.89
CA ALA A 540 13.53 -0.35 39.94
C ALA A 540 12.02 -0.11 40.10
N LEU A 541 11.51 0.02 41.32
CA LEU A 541 10.10 0.28 41.61
C LEU A 541 9.67 1.69 41.16
N VAL A 542 10.56 2.69 41.27
CA VAL A 542 10.38 4.02 40.69
C VAL A 542 10.36 3.96 39.15
N GLN A 543 11.26 3.18 38.52
CA GLN A 543 11.26 2.99 37.07
C GLN A 543 9.95 2.33 36.57
N GLU A 544 9.56 1.21 37.17
CA GLU A 544 8.27 0.52 36.93
C GLU A 544 7.07 1.46 37.12
N TYR A 545 7.09 2.34 38.13
CA TYR A 545 6.05 3.35 38.32
C TYR A 545 5.97 4.34 37.15
N TYR A 546 7.11 4.81 36.61
CA TYR A 546 7.13 5.69 35.43
C TYR A 546 6.74 4.96 34.14
N GLU A 547 7.18 3.72 33.94
CA GLU A 547 6.79 2.90 32.78
C GLU A 547 5.29 2.59 32.80
N ARG A 548 4.74 2.23 33.96
CA ARG A 548 3.28 2.12 34.17
C ARG A 548 2.55 3.44 33.90
N LYS A 549 3.05 4.58 34.42
CA LYS A 549 2.48 5.93 34.18
C LYS A 549 2.49 6.31 32.70
N LYS A 550 3.51 5.88 31.94
CA LYS A 550 3.59 6.04 30.48
C LYS A 550 2.56 5.14 29.77
N ALA A 551 2.52 3.85 30.09
CA ALA A 551 1.56 2.91 29.53
C ALA A 551 0.09 3.30 29.82
N GLU A 552 -0.20 3.93 30.97
CA GLU A 552 -1.53 4.48 31.27
C GLU A 552 -1.88 5.70 30.39
N LYS A 553 -0.92 6.61 30.12
CA LYS A 553 -1.12 7.70 29.16
C LYS A 553 -1.40 7.14 27.75
N GLU A 554 -0.59 6.19 27.29
CA GLU A 554 -0.73 5.57 25.96
C GLU A 554 -2.07 4.83 25.81
N ARG A 555 -2.46 4.04 26.82
CA ARG A 555 -3.77 3.39 26.92
C ARG A 555 -4.91 4.40 26.76
N ASP A 556 -4.83 5.54 27.43
CA ASP A 556 -5.93 6.51 27.44
C ASP A 556 -5.93 7.40 26.18
N SER A 557 -4.78 7.65 25.52
CA SER A 557 -4.77 8.18 24.14
C SER A 557 -5.37 7.19 23.14
N PHE A 558 -5.05 5.89 23.21
CA PHE A 558 -5.66 4.90 22.32
C PHE A 558 -7.17 4.75 22.57
N LYS A 559 -7.66 4.86 23.82
CA LYS A 559 -9.10 4.93 24.09
C LYS A 559 -9.75 6.17 23.45
N ALA A 560 -9.11 7.34 23.54
CA ALA A 560 -9.62 8.56 22.93
C ALA A 560 -9.69 8.46 21.40
N GLU A 561 -8.69 7.82 20.78
CA GLU A 561 -8.63 7.59 19.33
C GLU A 561 -9.64 6.52 18.87
N ILE A 562 -9.79 5.41 19.61
CA ILE A 562 -10.87 4.42 19.38
C ILE A 562 -12.23 5.12 19.49
N GLY A 563 -12.45 5.95 20.53
CA GLY A 563 -13.69 6.72 20.71
C GLY A 563 -13.87 7.88 19.71
N ARG A 564 -12.86 8.21 18.90
CA ARG A 564 -12.98 9.06 17.72
C ARG A 564 -13.38 8.22 16.50
N ILE A 565 -12.65 7.14 16.23
CA ILE A 565 -12.88 6.24 15.10
C ILE A 565 -14.29 5.63 15.16
N GLN A 566 -14.77 5.23 16.34
CA GLN A 566 -16.14 4.73 16.54
C GLN A 566 -17.22 5.76 16.16
N ARG A 567 -17.00 7.06 16.45
CA ARG A 567 -17.92 8.13 16.00
C ARG A 567 -17.87 8.33 14.48
N GLN A 568 -16.67 8.33 13.89
CA GLN A 568 -16.53 8.42 12.42
C GLN A 568 -17.17 7.22 11.70
N ILE A 569 -17.11 6.01 12.27
CA ILE A 569 -17.84 4.84 11.77
C ILE A 569 -19.35 5.05 11.90
N GLN A 570 -19.85 5.50 13.06
CA GLN A 570 -21.28 5.74 13.28
C GLN A 570 -21.85 6.84 12.34
N GLU A 571 -21.10 7.91 12.10
CA GLU A 571 -21.41 8.97 11.13
C GLU A 571 -21.45 8.43 9.68
N ALA A 572 -20.49 7.56 9.33
CA ALA A 572 -20.47 6.89 8.03
C ALA A 572 -21.63 5.90 7.86
N GLU A 573 -21.97 5.11 8.89
CA GLU A 573 -23.11 4.20 8.89
C GLU A 573 -24.45 4.94 8.73
N GLN A 574 -24.63 6.06 9.42
CA GLN A 574 -25.80 6.94 9.23
C GLN A 574 -25.86 7.50 7.80
N THR A 575 -24.71 7.91 7.25
CA THR A 575 -24.61 8.40 5.86
C THR A 575 -24.97 7.30 4.85
N ILE A 576 -24.47 6.07 5.06
CA ILE A 576 -24.78 4.90 4.24
C ILE A 576 -26.27 4.52 4.35
N ALA A 577 -26.87 4.63 5.54
CA ALA A 577 -28.30 4.39 5.74
C ALA A 577 -29.16 5.42 5.00
N ALA A 578 -28.79 6.70 5.06
CA ALA A 578 -29.45 7.77 4.31
C ALA A 578 -29.32 7.56 2.78
N GLN A 579 -28.13 7.22 2.29
CA GLN A 579 -27.90 6.92 0.88
C GLN A 579 -28.69 5.69 0.40
N LYS A 580 -28.78 4.62 1.21
CA LYS A 580 -29.62 3.44 0.90
C LYS A 580 -31.11 3.79 0.85
N ALA A 581 -31.60 4.65 1.74
CA ALA A 581 -32.97 5.15 1.70
C ALA A 581 -33.24 5.99 0.44
N GLU A 582 -32.29 6.84 0.02
CA GLU A 582 -32.42 7.63 -1.20
C GLU A 582 -32.36 6.76 -2.47
N MET A 583 -31.46 5.76 -2.52
CA MET A 583 -31.45 4.75 -3.59
C MET A 583 -32.78 4.00 -3.67
N ALA A 584 -33.43 3.67 -2.55
CA ALA A 584 -34.73 3.03 -2.55
C ALA A 584 -35.83 3.92 -3.14
N LYS A 585 -35.84 5.23 -2.83
CA LYS A 585 -36.75 6.20 -3.47
C LYS A 585 -36.48 6.33 -4.96
N LEU A 586 -35.21 6.49 -5.35
CA LEU A 586 -34.82 6.66 -6.75
C LEU A 586 -35.19 5.42 -7.58
N ASN A 587 -34.98 4.22 -7.05
CA ASN A 587 -35.42 2.98 -7.70
C ASN A 587 -36.95 2.89 -7.82
N LEU A 588 -37.71 3.38 -6.83
CA LEU A 588 -39.17 3.46 -6.91
C LEU A 588 -39.61 4.44 -8.01
N ILE A 589 -39.01 5.63 -8.07
CA ILE A 589 -39.28 6.64 -9.12
C ILE A 589 -38.90 6.10 -10.52
N ILE A 590 -37.79 5.38 -10.65
CA ILE A 590 -37.39 4.72 -11.90
C ILE A 590 -38.42 3.66 -12.31
N ASN A 591 -38.89 2.81 -11.39
CA ASN A 591 -39.92 1.82 -11.67
C ASN A 591 -41.26 2.48 -12.06
N GLU A 592 -41.66 3.58 -11.41
CA GLU A 592 -42.86 4.34 -11.81
C GLU A 592 -42.71 4.94 -13.21
N ALA A 593 -41.57 5.56 -13.51
CA ALA A 593 -41.26 6.13 -14.82
C ALA A 593 -41.18 5.06 -15.92
N ASP A 594 -40.66 3.87 -15.64
CA ASP A 594 -40.62 2.75 -16.59
C ASP A 594 -41.99 2.11 -16.83
N ASN A 595 -42.83 2.02 -15.79
CA ASN A 595 -44.22 1.59 -15.95
C ASN A 595 -45.03 2.59 -16.81
N GLU A 596 -44.87 3.90 -16.57
CA GLU A 596 -45.53 4.94 -17.35
C GLU A 596 -44.97 5.02 -18.79
N ARG A 597 -43.66 4.85 -18.99
CA ARG A 597 -43.04 4.69 -20.32
C ARG A 597 -43.61 3.48 -21.06
N GLY A 598 -43.76 2.34 -20.38
CA GLY A 598 -44.37 1.13 -20.92
C GLY A 598 -45.87 1.25 -21.18
N ARG A 599 -46.57 2.18 -20.52
CA ARG A 599 -47.95 2.56 -20.83
C ARG A 599 -48.02 3.43 -22.07
N GLN A 600 -47.26 4.53 -22.11
CA GLN A 600 -47.22 5.47 -23.24
C GLN A 600 -46.78 4.77 -24.54
N GLN A 601 -45.87 3.80 -24.47
CA GLN A 601 -45.52 2.98 -25.62
C GLN A 601 -46.72 2.17 -26.16
N LYS A 602 -47.55 1.57 -25.30
CA LYS A 602 -48.75 0.83 -25.73
C LYS A 602 -49.82 1.75 -26.31
N GLU A 603 -50.01 2.93 -25.72
CA GLU A 603 -50.93 3.95 -26.24
C GLU A 603 -50.44 4.47 -27.62
N PHE A 604 -49.13 4.62 -27.82
CA PHE A 604 -48.52 4.95 -29.12
C PHE A 604 -48.63 3.80 -30.15
N GLU A 605 -48.42 2.55 -29.76
CA GLU A 605 -48.65 1.37 -30.60
C GLU A 605 -50.12 1.23 -31.03
N GLN A 606 -51.06 1.54 -30.12
CA GLN A 606 -52.48 1.63 -30.45
C GLN A 606 -52.74 2.74 -31.48
N VAL A 607 -52.23 3.95 -31.27
CA VAL A 607 -52.39 5.07 -32.22
C VAL A 607 -51.77 4.76 -33.59
N ILE A 608 -50.67 4.02 -33.65
CA ILE A 608 -50.11 3.49 -34.92
C ILE A 608 -51.12 2.52 -35.57
N SER A 609 -51.69 1.58 -34.82
CA SER A 609 -52.67 0.63 -35.37
C SER A 609 -53.93 1.33 -35.89
N GLU A 610 -54.42 2.36 -35.19
CA GLU A 610 -55.55 3.19 -35.61
C GLU A 610 -55.22 4.00 -36.87
N ARG A 611 -54.03 4.62 -36.92
CA ARG A 611 -53.50 5.31 -38.11
C ARG A 611 -53.45 4.37 -39.32
N ASP A 612 -52.99 3.14 -39.16
CA ASP A 612 -52.79 2.20 -40.27
C ASP A 612 -54.11 1.57 -40.73
N ILE A 613 -55.07 1.37 -39.83
CA ILE A 613 -56.46 1.04 -40.16
C ILE A 613 -57.10 2.19 -40.96
N LEU A 614 -56.98 3.44 -40.48
CA LEU A 614 -57.53 4.62 -41.16
C LEU A 614 -56.86 4.88 -42.51
N GLY A 615 -55.54 4.71 -42.61
CA GLY A 615 -54.80 4.78 -43.87
C GLY A 615 -55.27 3.72 -44.87
N THR A 616 -55.48 2.48 -44.41
CA THR A 616 -56.04 1.40 -45.24
C THR A 616 -57.46 1.72 -45.71
N GLN A 617 -58.30 2.32 -44.85
CA GLN A 617 -59.65 2.77 -45.24
C GLN A 617 -59.60 3.94 -46.24
N LEU A 618 -58.68 4.89 -46.06
CA LEU A 618 -58.50 6.04 -46.95
C LEU A 618 -58.05 5.61 -48.34
N ILE A 619 -57.11 4.66 -48.44
CA ILE A 619 -56.66 4.07 -49.71
C ILE A 619 -57.85 3.42 -50.42
N ARG A 620 -58.60 2.53 -49.75
CA ARG A 620 -59.80 1.90 -50.33
C ARG A 620 -60.84 2.90 -50.78
N ARG A 621 -61.06 3.99 -50.03
CA ARG A 621 -61.98 5.09 -50.40
C ARG A 621 -61.47 5.88 -51.62
N ASN A 622 -60.17 6.08 -51.75
CA ASN A 622 -59.58 6.71 -52.93
C ASN A 622 -59.68 5.78 -54.16
N ASP A 623 -59.50 4.46 -54.01
CA ASP A 623 -59.69 3.48 -55.08
C ASP A 623 -61.17 3.42 -55.52
N GLU A 624 -62.11 3.38 -54.56
CA GLU A 624 -63.56 3.50 -54.82
C GLU A 624 -63.89 4.79 -55.59
N LEU A 625 -63.33 5.93 -55.20
CA LEU A 625 -63.50 7.21 -55.89
C LEU A 625 -62.89 7.21 -57.30
N ALA A 626 -61.70 6.65 -57.49
CA ALA A 626 -61.06 6.54 -58.81
C ALA A 626 -61.89 5.67 -59.77
N LEU A 627 -62.41 4.53 -59.29
CA LEU A 627 -63.33 3.68 -60.04
C LEU A 627 -64.64 4.42 -60.38
N LEU A 628 -65.16 5.25 -59.48
CA LEU A 628 -66.34 6.09 -59.76
C LEU A 628 -66.03 7.19 -60.79
N TYR A 629 -64.87 7.84 -60.73
CA TYR A 629 -64.48 8.84 -61.73
C TYR A 629 -64.31 8.25 -63.13
N GLU A 630 -63.64 7.09 -63.28
CA GLU A 630 -63.55 6.41 -64.57
C GLU A 630 -64.92 5.92 -65.05
N LYS A 631 -65.80 5.44 -64.15
CA LYS A 631 -67.18 5.08 -64.49
C LYS A 631 -67.97 6.29 -65.01
N ILE A 632 -67.87 7.45 -64.35
CA ILE A 632 -68.52 8.70 -64.78
C ILE A 632 -67.97 9.13 -66.15
N LYS A 633 -66.66 9.08 -66.36
CA LYS A 633 -65.97 9.42 -67.61
C LYS A 633 -66.37 8.49 -68.77
N ILE A 634 -66.51 7.19 -68.52
CA ILE A 634 -67.05 6.21 -69.48
C ILE A 634 -68.52 6.51 -69.79
N GLN A 635 -69.33 6.82 -68.77
CA GLN A 635 -70.75 7.17 -68.96
C GLN A 635 -70.91 8.48 -69.75
N GLN A 636 -70.11 9.51 -69.48
CA GLN A 636 -70.07 10.76 -70.24
C GLN A 636 -69.63 10.54 -71.69
N SER A 637 -68.60 9.74 -71.95
CA SER A 637 -68.18 9.38 -73.31
C SER A 637 -69.28 8.61 -74.06
N THR A 638 -69.98 7.71 -73.37
CA THR A 638 -71.11 6.94 -73.95
C THR A 638 -72.31 7.85 -74.22
N LEU A 639 -72.64 8.76 -73.30
CA LEU A 639 -73.72 9.75 -73.48
C LEU A 639 -73.41 10.69 -74.65
N ALA A 640 -72.21 11.25 -74.74
CA ALA A 640 -71.81 12.12 -75.85
C ALA A 640 -71.87 11.42 -77.21
N LYS A 641 -71.50 10.14 -77.28
CA LYS A 641 -71.70 9.30 -78.48
C LYS A 641 -73.18 9.10 -78.80
N GLY A 642 -74.01 8.80 -77.80
CA GLY A 642 -75.46 8.66 -77.93
C GLY A 642 -76.13 9.96 -78.39
N GLU A 643 -75.73 11.11 -77.88
CA GLU A 643 -76.21 12.43 -78.32
C GLU A 643 -75.78 12.78 -79.75
N ALA A 644 -74.59 12.35 -80.17
CA ALA A 644 -74.13 12.54 -81.55
C ALA A 644 -74.96 11.67 -82.51
N GLN A 645 -75.13 10.39 -82.20
CA GLN A 645 -75.99 9.47 -82.96
C GLN A 645 -77.46 9.92 -82.96
N TYR A 646 -77.97 10.44 -81.85
CA TYR A 646 -79.33 10.98 -81.78
C TYR A 646 -79.48 12.22 -82.66
N ARG A 647 -78.51 13.15 -82.65
CA ARG A 647 -78.50 14.31 -83.56
C ARG A 647 -78.44 13.90 -85.03
N GLU A 648 -77.62 12.90 -85.37
CA GLU A 648 -77.56 12.30 -86.70
C GLU A 648 -78.94 11.75 -87.12
N ARG A 649 -79.60 10.95 -86.26
CA ARG A 649 -80.95 10.43 -86.54
C ARG A 649 -82.04 11.50 -86.60
N VAL A 650 -81.91 12.60 -85.86
CA VAL A 650 -82.84 13.75 -85.99
C VAL A 650 -82.67 14.45 -87.33
N GLU A 651 -81.44 14.60 -87.84
CA GLU A 651 -81.20 15.16 -89.17
C GLU A 651 -81.58 14.18 -90.29
N ASP A 652 -81.37 12.86 -90.14
CA ASP A 652 -81.94 11.84 -91.03
C ASP A 652 -83.46 11.99 -91.14
N ILE A 653 -84.17 12.08 -90.00
CA ILE A 653 -85.62 12.27 -89.96
C ILE A 653 -86.03 13.59 -90.61
N ARG A 654 -85.23 14.65 -90.48
CA ARG A 654 -85.47 15.95 -91.14
C ARG A 654 -85.28 15.85 -92.66
N LEU A 655 -84.22 15.21 -93.12
CA LEU A 655 -83.95 14.95 -94.54
C LEU A 655 -85.02 14.04 -95.15
N LEU A 656 -85.49 13.02 -94.43
CA LEU A 656 -86.60 12.17 -94.83
C LEU A 656 -87.94 12.94 -94.88
N LYS A 657 -88.20 13.86 -93.94
CA LYS A 657 -89.36 14.77 -94.01
C LYS A 657 -89.30 15.72 -95.22
N ILE A 658 -88.11 16.22 -95.57
CA ILE A 658 -87.90 17.05 -96.76
C ILE A 658 -88.12 16.22 -98.05
N LYS A 659 -87.56 15.01 -98.12
CA LYS A 659 -87.78 14.07 -99.24
C LYS A 659 -89.26 13.71 -99.38
N LEU A 660 -89.95 13.37 -98.27
CA LEU A 660 -91.38 13.10 -98.26
C LEU A 660 -92.19 14.33 -98.74
N ALA A 661 -91.83 15.54 -98.32
CA ALA A 661 -92.47 16.76 -98.82
C ALA A 661 -92.22 17.01 -100.32
N SER A 662 -91.07 16.59 -100.88
CA SER A 662 -90.82 16.60 -102.33
C SER A 662 -91.72 15.59 -103.04
N VAL A 663 -91.69 14.33 -102.61
CA VAL A 663 -92.50 13.25 -103.19
C VAL A 663 -94.01 13.54 -103.08
N MET A 664 -94.46 14.20 -102.01
CA MET A 664 -95.85 14.68 -101.89
C MET A 664 -96.17 15.84 -102.84
N ARG A 665 -95.21 16.72 -103.18
CA ARG A 665 -95.39 17.75 -104.23
C ARG A 665 -95.44 17.12 -105.61
N GLU A 666 -94.53 16.19 -105.89
CA GLU A 666 -94.48 15.42 -107.13
C GLU A 666 -95.78 14.63 -107.33
N LEU A 667 -96.25 13.91 -106.31
CA LEU A 667 -97.54 13.22 -106.31
C LEU A 667 -98.73 14.17 -106.54
N ASN A 668 -98.70 15.38 -105.97
CA ASN A 668 -99.73 16.40 -106.24
C ASN A 668 -99.66 16.94 -107.68
N VAL A 669 -98.47 17.04 -108.28
CA VAL A 669 -98.31 17.40 -109.70
C VAL A 669 -98.82 16.27 -110.60
N TYR A 670 -98.45 15.02 -110.33
CA TYR A 670 -98.94 13.86 -111.07
C TYR A 670 -100.45 13.64 -110.89
N SER A 671 -101.01 13.92 -109.72
CA SER A 671 -102.47 13.90 -109.49
C SER A 671 -103.19 14.99 -110.28
N LYS A 672 -102.64 16.20 -110.36
CA LYS A 672 -103.18 17.26 -111.24
C LYS A 672 -103.10 16.89 -112.72
N ALA A 673 -102.01 16.25 -113.16
CA ALA A 673 -101.89 15.73 -114.51
C ALA A 673 -102.88 14.57 -114.77
N ALA A 674 -103.11 13.68 -113.79
CA ALA A 674 -104.10 12.62 -113.89
C ALA A 674 -105.53 13.18 -114.04
N ASN A 675 -105.87 14.26 -113.30
CA ASN A 675 -107.16 14.93 -113.44
C ASN A 675 -107.36 15.59 -114.83
N GLN A 676 -106.27 15.94 -115.54
CA GLN A 676 -106.35 16.41 -116.93
C GLN A 676 -106.69 15.27 -117.92
N ILE A 677 -106.43 14.01 -117.57
CA ILE A 677 -106.73 12.86 -118.44
C ILE A 677 -108.23 12.76 -118.72
N ASP A 678 -109.10 13.06 -117.76
CA ASP A 678 -110.56 13.03 -118.01
C ASP A 678 -111.03 14.19 -118.91
N GLY A 679 -110.34 15.34 -118.86
CA GLY A 679 -110.48 16.39 -119.86
C GLY A 679 -110.09 15.88 -121.25
N TYR A 680 -108.92 15.24 -121.40
CA TYR A 680 -108.48 14.64 -122.66
C TYR A 680 -109.38 13.49 -123.15
N LYS A 681 -109.96 12.67 -122.26
CA LYS A 681 -110.98 11.67 -122.63
C LYS A 681 -112.23 12.33 -123.19
N THR A 682 -112.71 13.39 -122.55
CA THR A 682 -113.90 14.14 -123.00
C THR A 682 -113.65 14.78 -124.36
N GLU A 683 -112.45 15.32 -124.58
CA GLU A 683 -112.02 15.89 -125.86
C GLU A 683 -111.86 14.81 -126.95
N VAL A 684 -111.32 13.63 -126.61
CA VAL A 684 -111.27 12.48 -127.51
C VAL A 684 -112.68 11.99 -127.88
N ILE A 685 -113.63 11.98 -126.94
CA ILE A 685 -115.04 11.66 -127.21
C ILE A 685 -115.69 12.73 -128.10
N ARG A 686 -115.37 14.02 -127.90
CA ARG A 686 -115.82 15.12 -128.77
C ARG A 686 -115.30 14.93 -130.20
N ILE A 687 -114.00 14.72 -130.38
CA ILE A 687 -113.37 14.48 -131.68
C ILE A 687 -113.89 13.19 -132.33
N GLN A 688 -114.17 12.13 -131.55
CA GLN A 688 -114.81 10.91 -132.06
C GLN A 688 -116.26 11.14 -132.51
N LYS A 689 -117.00 12.02 -131.84
CA LYS A 689 -118.38 12.39 -132.22
C LYS A 689 -118.40 13.28 -133.46
N GLU A 690 -117.52 14.28 -133.55
CA GLU A 690 -117.31 15.10 -134.74
C GLU A 690 -116.88 14.23 -135.94
N LEU A 691 -115.96 13.28 -135.74
CA LEU A 691 -115.57 12.30 -136.75
C LEU A 691 -116.72 11.35 -137.15
N LEU A 692 -117.62 11.00 -136.23
CA LEU A 692 -118.83 10.22 -136.53
C LEU A 692 -119.86 11.03 -137.33
N GLU A 693 -120.02 12.32 -137.02
CA GLU A 693 -120.93 13.22 -137.74
C GLU A 693 -120.43 13.52 -139.16
N GLU A 694 -119.14 13.76 -139.36
CA GLU A 694 -118.56 13.87 -140.70
C GLU A 694 -118.58 12.53 -141.46
N ARG A 695 -118.36 11.39 -140.79
CA ARG A 695 -118.58 10.07 -141.41
C ARG A 695 -120.05 9.83 -141.79
N ALA A 696 -121.00 10.35 -141.01
CA ALA A 696 -122.43 10.26 -141.31
C ALA A 696 -122.81 11.15 -142.49
N LYS A 697 -122.28 12.38 -142.60
CA LYS A 697 -122.41 13.22 -143.82
C LYS A 697 -121.86 12.51 -145.05
N VAL A 698 -120.62 12.04 -144.99
CA VAL A 698 -119.96 11.32 -146.11
C VAL A 698 -120.77 10.08 -146.47
N LYS A 699 -121.31 9.35 -145.50
CA LYS A 699 -122.17 8.18 -145.75
C LYS A 699 -123.50 8.58 -146.41
N ALA A 700 -124.18 9.62 -145.95
CA ALA A 700 -125.42 10.10 -146.57
C ALA A 700 -125.19 10.58 -148.02
N MET A 701 -124.16 11.38 -148.27
CA MET A 701 -123.75 11.80 -149.62
C MET A 701 -123.31 10.62 -150.51
N SER A 702 -122.78 9.54 -149.91
CA SER A 702 -122.47 8.30 -150.63
C SER A 702 -123.72 7.47 -150.93
N GLU A 703 -124.73 7.50 -150.05
CA GLU A 703 -125.99 6.77 -150.22
C GLU A 703 -126.89 7.44 -151.28
N GLU A 704 -126.91 8.78 -151.37
CA GLU A 704 -127.52 9.49 -152.50
C GLU A 704 -126.82 9.20 -153.84
N LEU A 705 -125.53 8.88 -153.83
CA LEU A 705 -124.77 8.44 -155.01
C LEU A 705 -124.91 6.94 -155.34
N GLN A 706 -125.60 6.14 -154.52
CA GLN A 706 -125.60 4.67 -154.61
C GLN A 706 -126.99 4.04 -154.67
N ASN A 707 -127.70 4.23 -155.80
CA ASN A 707 -128.16 3.13 -156.68
C ASN A 707 -129.04 3.65 -157.85
N PRO A 708 -129.16 2.91 -158.97
CA PRO A 708 -128.37 1.74 -159.41
C PRO A 708 -127.17 2.17 -160.28
N MET A 709 -126.09 1.39 -160.44
CA MET A 709 -126.13 0.01 -160.93
C MET A 709 -124.92 -0.86 -160.51
N ASN A 710 -125.22 -1.99 -159.86
CA ASN A 710 -124.46 -3.25 -159.77
C ASN A 710 -123.10 -3.39 -159.01
N VAL A 711 -123.21 -4.02 -157.82
CA VAL A 711 -122.56 -5.31 -157.44
C VAL A 711 -121.07 -5.35 -156.95
N HIS A 712 -120.88 -5.88 -155.73
CA HIS A 712 -119.67 -6.55 -155.14
C HIS A 712 -118.46 -5.67 -154.68
N ARG A 713 -117.61 -6.05 -153.69
CA ARG A 713 -117.58 -7.13 -152.65
C ARG A 713 -116.45 -6.89 -151.61
N TRP A 714 -116.62 -7.28 -150.34
CA TRP A 714 -115.62 -7.16 -149.24
C TRP A 714 -114.63 -8.35 -149.11
N ARG A 715 -113.45 -8.13 -148.48
CA ARG A 715 -112.70 -9.12 -147.64
C ARG A 715 -111.63 -8.46 -146.72
N LYS A 716 -111.37 -9.06 -145.54
CA LYS A 716 -110.26 -8.80 -144.58
C LYS A 716 -109.15 -9.88 -144.68
N LEU A 717 -107.99 -9.64 -144.07
CA LEU A 717 -106.89 -10.61 -143.86
C LEU A 717 -106.18 -10.38 -142.50
N GLU A 718 -105.46 -11.39 -141.99
CA GLU A 718 -104.81 -11.45 -140.67
C GLU A 718 -103.39 -12.04 -140.75
N GLY A 719 -102.57 -11.90 -139.69
CA GLY A 719 -101.25 -12.54 -139.56
C GLY A 719 -100.48 -12.12 -138.29
N SER A 720 -99.60 -12.98 -137.78
CA SER A 720 -98.71 -12.73 -136.61
C SER A 720 -97.52 -13.70 -136.63
N ASP A 721 -96.38 -13.34 -136.01
CA ASP A 721 -95.08 -13.99 -136.23
C ASP A 721 -94.30 -14.30 -134.92
N PRO A 722 -93.65 -15.47 -134.73
CA PRO A 722 -93.21 -15.93 -133.39
C PRO A 722 -91.85 -15.42 -132.85
N ALA A 723 -91.03 -14.73 -133.67
CA ALA A 723 -89.58 -14.58 -133.42
C ALA A 723 -89.17 -13.85 -132.11
N VAL A 724 -90.07 -13.09 -131.48
CA VAL A 724 -89.74 -12.27 -130.29
C VAL A 724 -89.51 -13.10 -129.03
N TYR A 725 -90.15 -14.27 -128.90
CA TYR A 725 -90.16 -15.02 -127.63
C TYR A 725 -88.80 -15.66 -127.28
N GLU A 726 -88.10 -16.23 -128.26
CA GLU A 726 -86.77 -16.81 -128.04
C GLU A 726 -85.73 -15.77 -127.60
N MET A 727 -85.82 -14.55 -128.15
CA MET A 727 -84.95 -13.43 -127.81
C MET A 727 -85.06 -13.07 -126.31
N ILE A 728 -86.29 -13.08 -125.78
CA ILE A 728 -86.57 -12.79 -124.35
C ILE A 728 -86.03 -13.91 -123.43
N GLN A 729 -86.07 -15.18 -123.86
CA GLN A 729 -85.46 -16.27 -123.10
C GLN A 729 -83.92 -16.18 -123.08
N LYS A 730 -83.30 -15.75 -124.18
CA LYS A 730 -81.84 -15.49 -124.27
C LYS A 730 -81.40 -14.37 -123.33
N ILE A 731 -82.18 -13.30 -123.21
CA ILE A 731 -81.91 -12.20 -122.27
C ILE A 731 -81.97 -12.70 -120.81
N HIS A 732 -83.04 -13.39 -120.40
CA HIS A 732 -83.18 -13.89 -119.03
C HIS A 732 -82.11 -14.91 -118.63
N THR A 733 -81.67 -15.77 -119.54
CA THR A 733 -80.60 -16.75 -119.27
C THR A 733 -79.24 -16.08 -119.10
N LEU A 734 -78.94 -15.02 -119.86
CA LEU A 734 -77.74 -14.19 -119.65
C LEU A 734 -77.81 -13.42 -118.33
N GLN A 735 -78.95 -12.80 -117.99
CA GLN A 735 -79.12 -12.07 -116.73
C GLN A 735 -78.94 -12.97 -115.50
N LYS A 736 -79.50 -14.18 -115.49
CA LYS A 736 -79.26 -15.16 -114.39
C LYS A 736 -77.79 -15.57 -114.29
N ARG A 737 -77.08 -15.65 -115.41
CA ARG A 737 -75.64 -15.98 -115.44
C ARG A 737 -74.77 -14.83 -114.93
N LEU A 738 -75.18 -13.59 -115.18
CA LEU A 738 -74.53 -12.39 -114.64
C LEU A 738 -74.73 -12.26 -113.13
N LEU A 739 -75.97 -12.41 -112.64
CA LEU A 739 -76.29 -12.39 -111.21
C LEU A 739 -75.46 -13.41 -110.42
N LYS A 740 -75.36 -14.66 -110.91
CA LYS A 740 -74.54 -15.67 -110.25
C LYS A 740 -73.05 -15.34 -110.24
N LYS A 741 -72.56 -14.59 -111.25
CA LYS A 741 -71.16 -14.11 -111.25
C LYS A 741 -70.93 -12.91 -110.35
N THR A 742 -71.93 -12.04 -110.12
CA THR A 742 -71.82 -11.02 -109.06
C THR A 742 -71.89 -11.63 -107.66
N GLU A 743 -72.66 -12.70 -107.45
CA GLU A 743 -72.67 -13.46 -106.19
C GLU A 743 -71.29 -14.12 -105.93
N GLU A 744 -70.73 -14.84 -106.90
CA GLU A 744 -69.37 -15.41 -106.82
C GLU A 744 -68.25 -14.37 -106.61
N VAL A 745 -68.48 -13.09 -106.91
CA VAL A 745 -67.53 -11.99 -106.64
C VAL A 745 -67.72 -11.50 -105.21
N ALA A 746 -68.94 -11.24 -104.76
CA ALA A 746 -69.23 -10.82 -103.39
C ALA A 746 -68.78 -11.86 -102.35
N GLU A 747 -68.95 -13.16 -102.63
CA GLU A 747 -68.41 -14.24 -101.79
C GLU A 747 -66.88 -14.18 -101.69
N LYS A 748 -66.18 -13.84 -102.78
CA LYS A 748 -64.71 -13.74 -102.79
C LYS A 748 -64.21 -12.46 -102.13
N GLU A 749 -64.90 -11.35 -102.29
CA GLU A 749 -64.60 -10.10 -101.57
C GLU A 749 -64.75 -10.29 -100.06
N LEU A 750 -65.79 -11.00 -99.61
CA LEU A 750 -65.98 -11.35 -98.20
C LEU A 750 -64.87 -12.29 -97.68
N ILE A 751 -64.47 -13.30 -98.46
CA ILE A 751 -63.32 -14.15 -98.12
C ILE A 751 -62.00 -13.35 -98.07
N ILE A 752 -61.81 -12.35 -98.93
CA ILE A 752 -60.63 -11.47 -98.89
C ILE A 752 -60.65 -10.62 -97.62
N ASP A 753 -61.79 -9.98 -97.31
CA ASP A 753 -61.96 -9.13 -96.12
C ASP A 753 -61.79 -9.93 -94.80
N GLU A 754 -62.24 -11.18 -94.74
CA GLU A 754 -61.91 -12.12 -93.64
C GLU A 754 -60.41 -12.46 -93.58
N ARG A 755 -59.76 -12.66 -94.73
CA ARG A 755 -58.32 -12.97 -94.80
C ARG A 755 -57.43 -11.78 -94.45
N GLU A 756 -57.84 -10.56 -94.78
CA GLU A 756 -57.16 -9.32 -94.37
C GLU A 756 -57.32 -9.04 -92.87
N LYS A 757 -58.48 -9.35 -92.29
CA LYS A 757 -58.68 -9.34 -90.83
C LYS A 757 -57.77 -10.37 -90.15
N ALA A 758 -57.78 -11.62 -90.61
CA ALA A 758 -56.89 -12.67 -90.09
C ALA A 758 -55.40 -12.30 -90.25
N PHE A 759 -55.01 -11.70 -91.38
CA PHE A 759 -53.64 -11.23 -91.63
C PHE A 759 -53.24 -10.11 -90.67
N THR A 760 -54.09 -9.09 -90.47
CA THR A 760 -53.78 -7.98 -89.56
C THR A 760 -53.82 -8.37 -88.08
N GLU A 761 -54.55 -9.43 -87.70
CA GLU A 761 -54.44 -10.05 -86.37
C GLU A 761 -53.14 -10.85 -86.20
N LEU A 762 -52.76 -11.67 -87.20
CA LEU A 762 -51.45 -12.32 -87.25
C LEU A 762 -50.29 -11.32 -87.18
N GLN A 763 -50.40 -10.20 -87.89
CA GLN A 763 -49.39 -9.14 -87.89
C GLN A 763 -49.22 -8.48 -86.51
N LYS A 764 -50.33 -8.29 -85.76
CA LYS A 764 -50.31 -7.79 -84.36
C LYS A 764 -49.74 -8.83 -83.38
N LEU A 765 -49.93 -10.12 -83.64
CA LEU A 765 -49.34 -11.21 -82.85
C LEU A 765 -47.83 -11.34 -83.13
N LEU A 766 -47.42 -11.28 -84.40
CA LEU A 766 -46.01 -11.36 -84.80
C LEU A 766 -45.20 -10.16 -84.27
N ALA A 767 -45.79 -8.97 -84.28
CA ALA A 767 -45.19 -7.75 -83.71
C ALA A 767 -44.95 -7.81 -82.18
N ARG A 768 -45.37 -8.87 -81.49
CA ARG A 768 -45.07 -9.12 -80.06
C ARG A 768 -43.90 -10.08 -79.82
N GLN A 769 -43.24 -10.60 -80.86
CA GLN A 769 -42.05 -11.46 -80.74
C GLN A 769 -40.90 -10.95 -81.62
N PRO A 770 -39.79 -10.44 -81.05
CA PRO A 770 -38.64 -9.99 -81.85
C PRO A 770 -37.83 -11.18 -82.36
N GLY A 771 -37.96 -11.48 -83.66
CA GLY A 771 -37.15 -12.50 -84.35
C GLY A 771 -35.79 -11.97 -84.84
N PRO A 772 -34.81 -12.85 -85.15
CA PRO A 772 -33.46 -12.43 -85.57
C PRO A 772 -33.40 -11.54 -86.81
N GLU A 773 -34.34 -11.68 -87.74
CA GLU A 773 -34.42 -10.89 -88.99
C GLU A 773 -34.51 -9.37 -88.75
N VAL A 774 -35.03 -8.95 -87.58
CA VAL A 774 -35.14 -7.53 -87.21
C VAL A 774 -33.76 -6.87 -87.10
N VAL A 775 -32.70 -7.63 -86.81
CA VAL A 775 -31.32 -7.10 -86.70
C VAL A 775 -30.74 -6.76 -88.08
N GLU A 776 -30.95 -7.62 -89.09
CA GLU A 776 -30.54 -7.32 -90.47
C GLU A 776 -31.40 -6.19 -91.08
N GLN A 777 -32.72 -6.21 -90.83
CA GLN A 777 -33.59 -5.12 -91.25
C GLN A 777 -33.21 -3.78 -90.60
N LEU A 778 -32.78 -3.74 -89.34
CA LEU A 778 -32.26 -2.52 -88.70
C LEU A 778 -31.01 -1.97 -89.41
N SER A 779 -30.13 -2.84 -89.93
CA SER A 779 -28.97 -2.41 -90.73
C SER A 779 -29.43 -1.73 -92.04
N ILE A 780 -30.36 -2.36 -92.76
CA ILE A 780 -30.96 -1.83 -94.00
C ILE A 780 -31.76 -0.55 -93.75
N TYR A 781 -32.45 -0.44 -92.62
CA TYR A 781 -33.14 0.80 -92.24
C TYR A 781 -32.18 1.90 -91.82
N GLN A 782 -31.02 1.61 -91.22
CA GLN A 782 -30.00 2.63 -90.92
C GLN A 782 -29.34 3.21 -92.19
N THR A 783 -29.07 2.39 -93.21
CA THR A 783 -28.57 2.91 -94.50
C THR A 783 -29.65 3.72 -95.23
N ASN A 784 -30.89 3.21 -95.34
CA ASN A 784 -32.01 3.96 -95.90
C ASN A 784 -32.27 5.28 -95.15
N LEU A 785 -32.17 5.29 -93.82
CA LEU A 785 -32.34 6.51 -93.02
C LEU A 785 -31.22 7.52 -93.31
N ARG A 786 -29.97 7.09 -93.49
CA ARG A 786 -28.86 7.97 -93.90
C ARG A 786 -29.08 8.58 -95.29
N GLU A 787 -29.55 7.79 -96.26
CA GLU A 787 -29.88 8.30 -97.60
C GLU A 787 -31.09 9.25 -97.57
N LYS A 788 -32.14 8.93 -96.81
CA LYS A 788 -33.29 9.82 -96.62
C LYS A 788 -32.91 11.11 -95.88
N ASN A 789 -31.96 11.07 -94.95
CA ASN A 789 -31.41 12.28 -94.32
C ASN A 789 -30.60 13.13 -95.33
N LYS A 790 -29.88 12.49 -96.28
CA LYS A 790 -29.20 13.19 -97.38
C LYS A 790 -30.18 13.82 -98.37
N GLN A 791 -31.26 13.11 -98.72
CA GLN A 791 -32.38 13.66 -99.52
C GLN A 791 -33.09 14.81 -98.80
N LEU A 792 -33.38 14.68 -97.49
CA LEU A 792 -33.94 15.76 -96.68
C LEU A 792 -33.03 16.99 -96.61
N LYS A 793 -31.70 16.82 -96.59
CA LYS A 793 -30.77 17.96 -96.67
C LYS A 793 -30.78 18.63 -98.05
N SER A 794 -30.90 17.87 -99.14
CA SER A 794 -31.12 18.42 -100.49
C SER A 794 -32.42 19.23 -100.54
N MET A 795 -33.54 18.61 -100.16
CA MET A 795 -34.85 19.24 -100.11
C MET A 795 -34.90 20.44 -99.16
N ALA A 796 -34.14 20.45 -98.06
CA ALA A 796 -34.02 21.61 -97.19
C ALA A 796 -33.24 22.75 -97.86
N SER A 797 -32.16 22.47 -98.61
CA SER A 797 -31.47 23.50 -99.40
C SER A 797 -32.30 24.01 -100.58
N GLU A 798 -33.05 23.14 -101.26
CA GLU A 798 -34.00 23.50 -102.31
C GLU A 798 -35.15 24.37 -101.74
N LEU A 799 -35.73 23.98 -100.61
CA LEU A 799 -36.78 24.74 -99.92
C LEU A 799 -36.25 26.07 -99.38
N THR A 800 -34.99 26.15 -98.95
CA THR A 800 -34.32 27.42 -98.60
C THR A 800 -34.15 28.30 -99.85
N MET A 801 -33.73 27.73 -100.98
CA MET A 801 -33.63 28.44 -102.27
C MET A 801 -34.99 28.98 -102.73
N TYR A 802 -36.05 28.17 -102.62
CA TYR A 802 -37.42 28.61 -102.91
C TYR A 802 -37.93 29.67 -101.92
N GLN A 803 -37.52 29.63 -100.64
CA GLN A 803 -37.82 30.70 -99.69
C GLN A 803 -37.13 32.02 -100.08
N THR A 804 -35.88 32.00 -100.54
CA THR A 804 -35.23 33.19 -101.11
C THR A 804 -35.91 33.68 -102.38
N GLN A 805 -36.27 32.81 -103.33
CA GLN A 805 -37.01 33.21 -104.54
C GLN A 805 -38.39 33.81 -104.19
N VAL A 806 -39.10 33.25 -103.22
CA VAL A 806 -40.38 33.82 -102.74
C VAL A 806 -40.17 35.16 -102.01
N ALA A 807 -39.02 35.39 -101.37
CA ALA A 807 -38.66 36.69 -100.80
C ALA A 807 -38.32 37.72 -101.90
N GLU A 808 -37.57 37.32 -102.92
CA GLU A 808 -37.25 38.13 -104.11
C GLU A 808 -38.53 38.52 -104.87
N TYR A 809 -39.42 37.56 -105.18
CA TYR A 809 -40.70 37.84 -105.79
C TYR A 809 -41.60 38.74 -104.93
N LYS A 810 -41.59 38.59 -103.59
CA LYS A 810 -42.29 39.54 -102.70
C LYS A 810 -41.69 40.94 -102.77
N TYR A 811 -40.38 41.07 -102.88
CA TYR A 811 -39.69 42.35 -103.06
C TYR A 811 -39.98 42.97 -104.44
N GLU A 812 -39.98 42.20 -105.52
CA GLU A 812 -40.38 42.65 -106.85
C GLU A 812 -41.86 43.06 -106.89
N ILE A 813 -42.76 42.28 -106.31
CA ILE A 813 -44.19 42.65 -106.20
C ILE A 813 -44.35 43.95 -105.41
N ALA A 814 -43.61 44.15 -104.31
CA ALA A 814 -43.62 45.40 -103.55
C ALA A 814 -43.08 46.58 -104.38
N LYS A 815 -41.97 46.39 -105.11
CA LYS A 815 -41.37 47.38 -106.02
C LYS A 815 -42.34 47.76 -107.14
N LEU A 816 -42.89 46.79 -107.87
CA LEU A 816 -43.86 47.00 -108.95
C LEU A 816 -45.16 47.64 -108.44
N THR A 817 -45.61 47.30 -107.23
CA THR A 817 -46.78 47.94 -106.59
C THR A 817 -46.50 49.40 -106.24
N LYS A 818 -45.27 49.72 -105.84
CA LYS A 818 -44.81 51.10 -105.58
C LYS A 818 -44.66 51.90 -106.89
N GLU A 819 -44.02 51.31 -107.91
CA GLU A 819 -43.91 51.91 -109.25
C GLU A 819 -45.30 52.13 -109.88
N SER A 820 -46.24 51.20 -109.71
CA SER A 820 -47.64 51.37 -110.12
C SER A 820 -48.34 52.51 -109.36
N HIS A 821 -48.07 52.70 -108.06
CA HIS A 821 -48.57 53.83 -107.29
C HIS A 821 -47.95 55.17 -107.72
N ASP A 822 -46.65 55.21 -108.02
CA ASP A 822 -45.98 56.42 -108.48
C ASP A 822 -46.35 56.77 -109.93
N ILE A 823 -46.63 55.77 -110.78
CA ILE A 823 -47.26 55.97 -112.10
C ILE A 823 -48.70 56.49 -111.94
N LYS A 824 -49.51 55.94 -111.02
CA LYS A 824 -50.84 56.48 -110.72
C LYS A 824 -50.78 57.92 -110.22
N LYS A 825 -49.86 58.27 -109.32
CA LYS A 825 -49.62 59.65 -108.88
C LYS A 825 -49.27 60.56 -110.07
N LYS A 826 -48.27 60.18 -110.88
CA LYS A 826 -47.88 60.94 -112.07
C LYS A 826 -49.03 61.12 -113.06
N TYR A 827 -49.86 60.09 -113.28
CA TYR A 827 -51.06 60.17 -114.11
C TYR A 827 -52.11 61.14 -113.52
N PHE A 828 -52.40 61.08 -112.22
CA PHE A 828 -53.35 62.01 -111.59
C PHE A 828 -52.81 63.45 -111.51
N GLU A 829 -51.49 63.64 -111.33
CA GLU A 829 -50.84 64.96 -111.41
C GLU A 829 -50.83 65.52 -112.82
N GLN A 830 -50.53 64.69 -113.83
CA GLN A 830 -50.62 65.07 -115.24
C GLN A 830 -52.07 65.42 -115.60
N LYS A 831 -53.05 64.61 -115.20
CA LYS A 831 -54.47 64.88 -115.44
C LYS A 831 -54.96 66.13 -114.72
N ARG A 832 -54.45 66.45 -113.51
CA ARG A 832 -54.66 67.75 -112.86
C ARG A 832 -54.01 68.90 -113.61
N LYS A 833 -52.79 68.72 -114.14
CA LYS A 833 -52.09 69.73 -114.96
C LYS A 833 -52.86 70.00 -116.26
N GLU A 834 -53.26 68.97 -116.98
CA GLU A 834 -54.10 69.05 -118.18
C GLU A 834 -55.44 69.75 -117.89
N GLN A 835 -56.16 69.37 -116.82
CA GLN A 835 -57.39 70.06 -116.40
C GLN A 835 -57.16 71.52 -115.97
N SER A 836 -55.97 71.87 -115.45
CA SER A 836 -55.62 73.25 -115.08
C SER A 836 -55.15 74.10 -116.27
N ALA A 837 -54.59 73.47 -117.31
CA ALA A 837 -54.21 74.12 -118.56
C ALA A 837 -55.45 74.36 -119.44
N ALA A 838 -56.30 73.35 -119.61
CA ALA A 838 -57.57 73.43 -120.32
C ALA A 838 -58.58 74.42 -119.68
N ARG A 839 -58.35 74.85 -118.43
CA ARG A 839 -59.12 75.91 -117.75
C ARG A 839 -58.48 77.31 -117.83
N ARG A 840 -57.47 77.52 -118.67
CA ARG A 840 -56.79 78.82 -118.84
C ARG A 840 -56.69 79.31 -120.28
N THR A 841 -57.31 78.62 -121.23
CA THR A 841 -57.44 79.06 -122.63
C THR A 841 -58.82 78.72 -123.16
N MET A 842 -59.50 79.72 -123.71
CA MET A 842 -60.89 79.77 -124.19
C MET A 842 -61.99 79.92 -123.13
N ASP A 843 -62.95 80.75 -123.54
CA ASP A 843 -64.19 81.17 -122.89
C ASP A 843 -65.38 80.50 -123.62
N GLU A 844 -66.62 80.91 -123.29
CA GLU A 844 -67.91 80.51 -123.90
C GLU A 844 -68.43 79.08 -123.58
N GLY A 845 -69.69 79.00 -123.10
CA GLY A 845 -70.44 77.76 -122.83
C GLY A 845 -71.43 77.90 -121.66
N TYR A 846 -72.74 77.70 -121.88
CA TYR A 846 -73.82 78.21 -121.00
C TYR A 846 -74.89 77.13 -120.65
N VAL A 847 -75.68 77.36 -119.57
CA VAL A 847 -76.92 76.63 -119.12
C VAL A 847 -76.74 75.19 -118.55
N VAL A 848 -76.75 74.90 -117.22
CA VAL A 848 -77.81 74.93 -116.16
C VAL A 848 -78.81 73.73 -116.11
N GLN A 849 -78.88 73.06 -114.93
CA GLN A 849 -79.91 72.10 -114.40
C GLN A 849 -80.05 70.70 -115.08
N GLN A 850 -80.48 69.60 -114.42
CA GLN A 850 -81.45 69.38 -113.30
C GLN A 850 -81.07 68.25 -112.29
N ASP A 851 -81.74 68.25 -111.12
CA ASP A 851 -81.97 67.13 -110.16
C ASP A 851 -83.27 66.34 -110.56
N PRO A 852 -83.68 65.15 -110.01
CA PRO A 852 -83.45 64.64 -108.64
C PRO A 852 -83.37 63.08 -108.42
N ALA A 853 -83.32 62.68 -107.13
CA ALA A 853 -84.05 61.55 -106.47
C ALA A 853 -83.53 60.07 -106.40
N GLN A 854 -83.40 59.62 -105.13
CA GLN A 854 -83.80 58.31 -104.54
C GLN A 854 -82.98 56.98 -104.72
N PRO A 855 -83.18 55.93 -103.85
CA PRO A 855 -82.15 54.90 -103.53
C PRO A 855 -82.54 53.40 -103.71
N LYS A 856 -81.56 52.47 -103.53
CA LYS A 856 -81.69 51.02 -103.14
C LYS A 856 -80.29 50.37 -102.91
N PHE A 857 -80.03 49.56 -101.84
CA PHE A 857 -80.15 48.08 -101.68
C PHE A 857 -79.22 47.24 -102.62
N VAL A 858 -78.51 46.14 -102.26
CA VAL A 858 -78.21 45.29 -101.05
C VAL A 858 -76.93 44.45 -101.34
N GLY A 859 -76.25 43.69 -100.44
CA GLY A 859 -76.37 43.50 -98.97
C GLY A 859 -76.13 42.03 -98.49
N GLY A 860 -74.94 41.68 -97.96
CA GLY A 860 -74.56 40.37 -97.36
C GLY A 860 -73.02 40.20 -97.25
N GLY A 861 -72.40 39.34 -96.41
CA GLY A 861 -72.92 38.44 -95.35
C GLY A 861 -71.79 37.68 -94.57
N PHE A 862 -72.17 36.85 -93.59
CA PHE A 862 -71.35 35.95 -92.73
C PHE A 862 -70.52 36.52 -91.55
N LYS A 863 -70.11 35.60 -90.65
CA LYS A 863 -69.63 35.74 -89.25
C LYS A 863 -68.54 34.68 -88.95
N LEU A 864 -68.01 34.70 -87.72
CA LEU A 864 -67.20 33.69 -86.99
C LEU A 864 -65.67 33.97 -87.00
N GLU A 865 -64.89 33.71 -85.95
CA GLU A 865 -65.15 33.66 -84.48
C GLU A 865 -63.80 33.82 -83.72
N THR A 866 -63.80 33.70 -82.39
CA THR A 866 -62.68 33.49 -81.41
C THR A 866 -61.27 33.14 -81.95
N THR A 867 -60.16 33.55 -81.31
CA THR A 867 -59.73 33.01 -79.99
C THR A 867 -58.64 33.82 -79.24
N VAL A 868 -58.67 33.73 -77.90
CA VAL A 868 -57.56 33.38 -76.96
C VAL A 868 -56.15 33.86 -77.37
N ARG A 869 -55.60 34.93 -76.78
CA ARG A 869 -54.87 34.95 -75.48
C ARG A 869 -53.59 34.10 -75.49
N SER A 870 -52.49 34.67 -75.97
CA SER A 870 -51.14 34.11 -75.76
C SER A 870 -50.72 34.22 -74.28
N LYS A 871 -50.10 33.14 -73.78
CA LYS A 871 -49.41 33.06 -72.49
C LYS A 871 -47.88 33.12 -72.75
N GLU A 872 -47.12 33.42 -71.70
CA GLU A 872 -45.97 32.66 -71.17
C GLU A 872 -45.35 31.54 -72.07
N VAL A 873 -44.04 31.27 -72.08
CA VAL A 873 -42.98 31.67 -71.12
C VAL A 873 -41.55 31.60 -71.74
N GLU A 874 -40.56 31.95 -70.91
CA GLU A 874 -39.10 31.86 -71.02
C GLU A 874 -38.50 30.78 -71.96
N LEU A 875 -37.39 31.14 -72.63
CA LEU A 875 -36.03 30.72 -72.23
C LEU A 875 -34.95 31.68 -72.79
#